data_AF-G9N1X3-F1
#
_entry.id   AF-G9N1X3-F1
#
_cell.length_a   1.000
_cell.length_b   1.000
_cell.length_c   1.000
_cell.angle_alpha   90.00
_cell.angle_beta   90.00
_cell.angle_gamma   90.00
#
_symmetry.space_group_name_H-M   'P 1'
#
loop_
_entity.id
_entity.type
_entity.pdbx_description
1 polymer ?
#
loop_
_entity_poly.entity_id
_entity_poly.type
_entity_poly.pdbx_seq_one_letter_code
_entity_poly.pdbx_strand_id
1 'polypeptide(L)'
;MDKMEKVEATALPTGAAASQARKRRSWHLKAACVATLVFLIGLHHIHPKPHLPHHHDHDHDDHHHHGHGYKKASPYGKFPKPNDPFHFLPCTNVTLPPALDDHHPLKSWSKLFDPNPHHWSWGNKTDQDTDAVSKHDPSAGRGIYLCGWLDVPLDYTNASDPRITRLAVTKYQVSGLAPVHGRSKPAAGHKSERTIVVEPGGPGGSGTSLVWRSAEIFTERLSGGAFDVLGWDPRGVNTTLPALSCFPFDADRDHWSMIAGQYREVLASPRAQLEVADAMNQAIFGACYKTHGDLPRFVSTAFVARDLEEIRKALGEDELTAHMISYGTGIGQTYANMFPSSVGRMILDGTEYVRDHRLLGGFGWTALDNATDAWHDGFLGECINAGPENCDLAKPVDGKAVTLESLESRMETLIASLITRPVVGYTSFSGPSLITYSGLVGAIYGSLYNAFSWPALASLLYELEAGNATLASAMLEHSAWEYDPALPAIPNKRPSTDELTFLVICSDGYDAALPEDGLDWWESLWTNMTAKSWVSGNSRFFSVFPCQRFTEYWPTPAEVYRGDLNVTLKNPVLLIAETYDPATPLRNGRRLLDEMGSNARLIAHHGYGHSSRDKSDCTDAIAKNFILHGELPDEQETTCYANEKPYLYGVDKGKAGEKKDPLEIWSQHIKELPYLNPLLA
;
A
#
# COMPACT_ATOMS: atom_id res chain seq x y z
N MET A 1 4.78 26.63 63.39
CA MET A 1 3.49 27.05 63.96
C MET A 1 2.43 26.32 63.14
N ASP A 2 1.82 25.22 63.55
CA ASP A 2 1.96 24.39 64.77
C ASP A 2 1.73 22.91 64.36
N LYS A 3 2.53 21.94 64.85
CA LYS A 3 2.21 20.93 65.90
C LYS A 3 0.88 20.15 65.67
N MET A 4 0.73 18.85 65.91
CA MET A 4 1.57 17.70 66.35
C MET A 4 0.75 16.41 66.02
N GLU A 5 1.14 15.13 66.16
CA GLU A 5 2.25 14.44 66.87
C GLU A 5 2.58 13.06 66.20
N LYS A 6 3.05 12.07 66.97
CA LYS A 6 3.18 10.63 66.64
C LYS A 6 2.63 9.78 67.80
N VAL A 7 2.19 8.53 67.54
CA VAL A 7 2.31 7.41 68.50
C VAL A 7 2.60 6.10 67.73
N GLU A 8 3.46 5.24 68.28
CA GLU A 8 3.90 3.92 67.75
C GLU A 8 3.47 2.76 68.68
N ALA A 9 3.30 1.54 68.12
CA ALA A 9 3.56 0.20 68.74
C ALA A 9 3.08 -0.92 67.77
N THR A 10 3.86 -1.87 67.23
CA THR A 10 4.57 -3.05 67.81
C THR A 10 3.68 -4.04 68.59
N ALA A 11 3.72 -5.39 68.43
CA ALA A 11 4.35 -6.29 67.45
C ALA A 11 3.94 -7.79 67.66
N LEU A 12 3.88 -8.61 66.58
CA LEU A 12 4.30 -10.06 66.48
C LEU A 12 3.62 -11.17 67.38
N PRO A 13 3.86 -12.50 67.19
CA PRO A 13 4.14 -13.35 65.99
C PRO A 13 3.43 -14.76 65.98
N THR A 14 3.95 -15.69 65.14
CA THR A 14 3.81 -17.19 65.09
C THR A 14 2.75 -17.76 64.12
N GLY A 15 3.00 -18.85 63.37
CA GLY A 15 4.20 -19.70 63.25
C GLY A 15 4.16 -20.69 62.05
N ALA A 16 5.28 -21.38 61.78
CA ALA A 16 5.47 -22.39 60.70
C ALA A 16 4.99 -23.82 61.13
N ALA A 17 5.06 -24.94 60.39
CA ALA A 17 5.63 -25.29 59.07
C ALA A 17 5.07 -26.65 58.51
N ALA A 18 5.38 -26.93 57.23
CA ALA A 18 5.81 -28.23 56.65
C ALA A 18 4.90 -29.50 56.47
N SER A 19 4.75 -29.87 55.19
CA SER A 19 4.97 -31.23 54.59
C SER A 19 3.96 -32.39 54.77
N GLN A 20 3.50 -32.99 53.66
CA GLN A 20 4.03 -34.24 53.05
C GLN A 20 3.15 -34.75 51.88
N ALA A 21 3.68 -35.62 51.04
CA ALA A 21 3.02 -36.15 49.83
C ALA A 21 2.65 -37.64 49.94
N ARG A 22 1.57 -38.11 49.27
CA ARG A 22 1.45 -39.48 48.70
C ARG A 22 0.20 -39.78 47.83
N LYS A 23 0.46 -40.06 46.53
CA LYS A 23 0.00 -41.19 45.67
C LYS A 23 -1.45 -41.75 45.69
N ARG A 24 -2.05 -41.74 44.46
CA ARG A 24 -2.71 -42.84 43.69
C ARG A 24 -4.07 -43.45 44.11
N ARG A 25 -5.07 -43.34 43.21
CA ARG A 25 -5.77 -44.42 42.41
C ARG A 25 -7.09 -43.87 41.82
N SER A 26 -7.26 -43.69 40.51
CA SER A 26 -7.67 -44.67 39.47
C SER A 26 -9.07 -45.31 39.66
N TRP A 27 -10.02 -44.93 38.81
CA TRP A 27 -11.17 -45.77 38.41
C TRP A 27 -11.47 -45.55 36.91
N HIS A 28 -11.79 -46.64 36.20
CA HIS A 28 -12.27 -46.64 34.80
C HIS A 28 -13.79 -46.66 34.77
N LEU A 29 -14.41 -46.22 33.66
CA LEU A 29 -15.52 -46.98 33.06
C LEU A 29 -15.65 -46.71 31.54
N LYS A 30 -16.32 -47.65 30.84
CA LYS A 30 -16.52 -47.73 29.37
C LYS A 30 -17.94 -47.18 29.04
N ALA A 31 -18.19 -46.40 27.98
CA ALA A 31 -18.31 -46.74 26.53
C ALA A 31 -19.61 -47.50 26.13
N ALA A 32 -20.06 -47.25 24.87
CA ALA A 32 -21.28 -47.70 24.15
C ALA A 32 -22.48 -46.72 24.26
N CYS A 33 -22.99 -46.07 23.19
CA CYS A 33 -23.43 -46.49 21.83
C CYS A 33 -24.90 -46.95 21.76
N VAL A 34 -25.76 -46.16 21.10
CA VAL A 34 -26.97 -46.62 20.39
C VAL A 34 -27.08 -45.81 19.10
N ALA A 35 -27.35 -46.49 17.98
CA ALA A 35 -27.67 -45.89 16.69
C ALA A 35 -29.10 -46.29 16.30
N THR A 36 -29.79 -45.46 15.51
CA THR A 36 -31.06 -45.86 14.87
C THR A 36 -31.21 -45.20 13.50
N LEU A 37 -31.75 -45.95 12.54
CA LEU A 37 -31.75 -45.66 11.11
C LEU A 37 -33.14 -46.03 10.57
N VAL A 38 -33.92 -45.08 10.03
CA VAL A 38 -35.17 -45.40 9.28
C VAL A 38 -35.43 -44.42 8.12
N PHE A 39 -35.23 -44.96 6.91
CA PHE A 39 -35.97 -44.80 5.64
C PHE A 39 -36.47 -43.48 5.02
N LEU A 40 -36.35 -43.49 3.69
CA LEU A 40 -36.85 -42.56 2.68
C LEU A 40 -38.37 -42.70 2.41
N ILE A 41 -39.03 -41.58 2.10
CA ILE A 41 -40.08 -41.51 1.06
C ILE A 41 -39.83 -40.22 0.26
N GLY A 42 -39.81 -40.32 -1.07
CA GLY A 42 -39.66 -39.17 -1.97
C GLY A 42 -40.98 -38.82 -2.67
N LEU A 43 -41.11 -37.56 -3.10
CA LEU A 43 -42.13 -37.11 -4.05
C LEU A 43 -41.53 -36.05 -4.98
N HIS A 44 -41.77 -36.21 -6.29
CA HIS A 44 -41.45 -35.19 -7.29
C HIS A 44 -42.36 -33.97 -7.12
N HIS A 45 -41.82 -32.76 -7.30
CA HIS A 45 -42.54 -31.71 -8.03
C HIS A 45 -41.60 -30.88 -8.92
N ILE A 46 -42.10 -30.61 -10.12
CA ILE A 46 -41.42 -29.93 -11.23
C ILE A 46 -41.84 -28.47 -11.22
N HIS A 47 -40.89 -27.52 -11.29
CA HIS A 47 -41.17 -26.13 -11.64
C HIS A 47 -40.17 -25.57 -12.68
N PRO A 48 -40.59 -24.58 -13.50
CA PRO A 48 -39.98 -24.33 -14.80
C PRO A 48 -38.90 -23.24 -14.80
N LYS A 49 -37.99 -23.29 -15.78
CA LYS A 49 -37.14 -22.16 -16.19
C LYS A 49 -37.80 -21.37 -17.32
N PRO A 50 -37.82 -20.03 -17.28
CA PRO A 50 -37.98 -19.20 -18.47
C PRO A 50 -36.67 -18.49 -18.87
N HIS A 51 -36.27 -18.74 -20.12
CA HIS A 51 -35.47 -17.95 -21.06
C HIS A 51 -34.65 -16.72 -20.60
N LEU A 52 -33.36 -16.75 -20.94
CA LEU A 52 -32.57 -15.60 -21.37
C LEU A 52 -32.31 -15.72 -22.89
N PRO A 53 -32.06 -14.62 -23.65
CA PRO A 53 -32.06 -14.63 -25.11
C PRO A 53 -30.73 -15.09 -25.73
N HIS A 54 -30.82 -15.66 -26.92
CA HIS A 54 -29.67 -16.04 -27.75
C HIS A 54 -28.91 -14.81 -28.29
N HIS A 55 -27.58 -14.88 -28.27
CA HIS A 55 -26.76 -14.35 -29.36
C HIS A 55 -26.04 -15.52 -30.05
N HIS A 56 -25.87 -15.41 -31.37
CA HIS A 56 -25.36 -16.49 -32.21
C HIS A 56 -23.85 -16.63 -32.11
N ASP A 57 -23.38 -17.77 -31.61
CA ASP A 57 -22.08 -18.31 -31.99
C ASP A 57 -22.17 -18.86 -33.43
N HIS A 58 -21.17 -18.50 -34.25
CA HIS A 58 -20.88 -19.21 -35.48
C HIS A 58 -19.74 -20.18 -35.21
N ASP A 59 -20.10 -21.43 -34.91
CA ASP A 59 -19.15 -22.56 -34.92
C ASP A 59 -18.45 -22.64 -36.29
N HIS A 60 -17.13 -22.60 -36.26
CA HIS A 60 -16.31 -23.18 -37.31
C HIS A 60 -15.58 -24.39 -36.73
N ASP A 61 -15.93 -25.58 -37.23
CA ASP A 61 -15.31 -26.87 -36.87
C ASP A 61 -13.78 -26.81 -36.99
N ASP A 62 -13.08 -26.79 -35.87
CA ASP A 62 -11.63 -27.01 -35.83
C ASP A 62 -11.36 -28.49 -35.48
N HIS A 63 -10.87 -29.24 -36.47
CA HIS A 63 -10.69 -30.68 -36.36
C HIS A 63 -9.73 -31.07 -35.21
N HIS A 64 -10.24 -31.86 -34.26
CA HIS A 64 -9.43 -32.51 -33.24
C HIS A 64 -8.41 -33.50 -33.83
N HIS A 65 -7.19 -33.03 -34.10
CA HIS A 65 -6.04 -33.89 -34.25
C HIS A 65 -5.44 -34.26 -32.89
N HIS A 66 -5.67 -35.51 -32.47
CA HIS A 66 -4.87 -36.17 -31.43
C HIS A 66 -3.42 -36.32 -31.90
N GLY A 67 -2.61 -35.28 -31.70
CA GLY A 67 -1.17 -35.26 -31.97
C GLY A 67 -0.34 -35.58 -30.73
N HIS A 68 0.68 -36.43 -30.87
CA HIS A 68 1.64 -36.71 -29.81
C HIS A 68 2.29 -35.42 -29.27
N GLY A 69 2.26 -35.25 -27.94
CA GLY A 69 2.65 -34.02 -27.24
C GLY A 69 4.14 -33.69 -27.27
N TYR A 70 4.66 -33.29 -28.42
CA TYR A 70 5.85 -32.44 -28.49
C TYR A 70 5.46 -31.06 -27.94
N LYS A 71 5.99 -30.68 -26.77
CA LYS A 71 5.91 -29.29 -26.30
C LYS A 71 6.55 -28.40 -27.37
N LYS A 72 5.73 -27.68 -28.13
CA LYS A 72 6.17 -26.75 -29.17
C LYS A 72 7.14 -25.74 -28.53
N ALA A 73 8.32 -25.58 -29.11
CA ALA A 73 9.29 -24.60 -28.60
C ALA A 73 8.68 -23.20 -28.69
N SER A 74 8.90 -22.38 -27.66
CA SER A 74 8.41 -20.99 -27.67
C SER A 74 9.07 -20.19 -28.79
N PRO A 75 8.32 -19.35 -29.53
CA PRO A 75 8.88 -18.52 -30.59
C PRO A 75 9.91 -17.51 -30.07
N TYR A 76 9.92 -17.18 -28.78
CA TYR A 76 10.89 -16.26 -28.14
C TYR A 76 12.04 -16.99 -27.40
N GLY A 77 12.17 -18.30 -27.62
CA GLY A 77 13.27 -19.12 -27.12
C GLY A 77 13.05 -19.65 -25.70
N LYS A 78 14.13 -19.85 -24.95
CA LYS A 78 14.08 -20.38 -23.57
C LYS A 78 14.22 -19.27 -22.53
N PHE A 79 13.60 -19.51 -21.37
CA PHE A 79 13.71 -18.72 -20.15
C PHE A 79 13.90 -19.68 -18.95
N PRO A 80 14.54 -19.24 -17.84
CA PRO A 80 15.26 -17.97 -17.70
C PRO A 80 16.47 -17.90 -18.66
N LYS A 81 16.95 -16.68 -18.97
CA LYS A 81 18.15 -16.54 -19.79
C LYS A 81 19.39 -16.94 -18.97
N PRO A 82 20.41 -17.59 -19.57
CA PRO A 82 21.66 -17.88 -18.86
C PRO A 82 22.30 -16.60 -18.35
N ASN A 83 22.80 -16.62 -17.11
CA ASN A 83 23.48 -15.50 -16.44
C ASN A 83 22.64 -14.22 -16.24
N ASP A 84 21.32 -14.28 -16.43
CA ASP A 84 20.41 -13.23 -15.97
C ASP A 84 20.31 -13.27 -14.43
N PRO A 85 20.72 -12.22 -13.70
CA PRO A 85 20.76 -12.22 -12.24
C PRO A 85 19.37 -12.16 -11.59
N PHE A 86 18.34 -11.72 -12.31
CA PHE A 86 16.94 -11.76 -11.85
C PHE A 86 16.20 -13.03 -12.28
N HIS A 87 16.86 -13.85 -13.11
CA HIS A 87 16.32 -15.09 -13.67
C HIS A 87 14.95 -14.91 -14.35
N PHE A 88 14.74 -13.85 -15.13
CA PHE A 88 13.41 -13.48 -15.60
C PHE A 88 12.69 -14.58 -16.41
N LEU A 89 11.40 -14.73 -16.10
CA LEU A 89 10.40 -15.45 -16.90
C LEU A 89 9.35 -14.45 -17.40
N PRO A 90 8.74 -14.64 -18.59
CA PRO A 90 7.48 -13.99 -18.92
C PRO A 90 6.46 -14.27 -17.82
N CYS A 91 5.86 -13.21 -17.28
CA CYS A 91 4.93 -13.34 -16.16
C CYS A 91 3.67 -14.12 -16.54
N THR A 92 3.22 -14.96 -15.62
CA THR A 92 1.93 -15.68 -15.64
C THR A 92 1.30 -15.58 -14.26
N ASN A 93 0.02 -15.97 -14.12
CA ASN A 93 -0.67 -15.98 -12.84
C ASN A 93 -0.02 -16.92 -11.78
N VAL A 94 0.80 -17.89 -12.19
CA VAL A 94 1.50 -18.84 -11.30
C VAL A 94 2.99 -18.51 -11.07
N THR A 95 3.50 -17.42 -11.64
CA THR A 95 4.92 -17.07 -11.54
C THR A 95 5.24 -16.46 -10.16
N LEU A 96 5.71 -17.31 -9.24
CA LEU A 96 6.05 -16.96 -7.85
C LEU A 96 7.47 -17.42 -7.49
N PRO A 97 8.29 -16.61 -6.79
CA PRO A 97 9.65 -17.00 -6.41
C PRO A 97 9.68 -18.36 -5.69
N PRO A 98 10.70 -19.21 -5.94
CA PRO A 98 10.82 -20.47 -5.21
C PRO A 98 10.99 -20.22 -3.71
N ALA A 99 10.45 -21.13 -2.89
CA ALA A 99 10.62 -21.08 -1.45
C ALA A 99 12.11 -21.13 -1.04
N LEU A 100 12.44 -20.57 0.13
CA LEU A 100 13.82 -20.50 0.63
C LEU A 100 14.39 -21.87 1.01
N ASP A 101 13.54 -22.86 1.27
CA ASP A 101 13.90 -24.24 1.56
C ASP A 101 14.01 -25.13 0.31
N ASP A 102 13.67 -24.62 -0.89
CA ASP A 102 13.88 -25.36 -2.14
C ASP A 102 15.38 -25.50 -2.43
N HIS A 103 15.90 -26.72 -2.30
CA HIS A 103 17.29 -27.06 -2.61
C HIS A 103 17.67 -26.92 -4.10
N HIS A 104 16.72 -26.70 -5.01
CA HIS A 104 16.95 -26.56 -6.45
C HIS A 104 16.12 -25.40 -7.04
N PRO A 105 16.26 -24.16 -6.53
CA PRO A 105 15.29 -23.09 -6.79
C PRO A 105 15.22 -22.74 -8.28
N LEU A 106 16.37 -22.62 -8.97
CA LEU A 106 16.45 -22.42 -10.42
C LEU A 106 15.75 -23.54 -11.22
N LYS A 107 15.79 -24.79 -10.75
CA LYS A 107 15.16 -25.91 -11.43
C LYS A 107 13.64 -25.85 -11.26
N SER A 108 13.14 -25.54 -10.07
CA SER A 108 11.70 -25.37 -9.83
C SER A 108 11.15 -24.16 -10.57
N TRP A 109 11.85 -23.03 -10.49
CA TRP A 109 11.57 -21.81 -11.23
C TRP A 109 11.47 -22.05 -12.75
N SER A 110 12.46 -22.70 -13.35
CA SER A 110 12.44 -23.01 -14.79
C SER A 110 11.28 -23.91 -15.25
N LYS A 111 10.60 -24.64 -14.35
CA LYS A 111 9.39 -25.41 -14.68
C LYS A 111 8.13 -24.54 -14.80
N LEU A 112 8.14 -23.33 -14.23
CA LEU A 112 7.05 -22.36 -14.34
C LEU A 112 7.02 -21.69 -15.72
N PHE A 113 8.08 -21.83 -16.52
CA PHE A 113 8.10 -21.33 -17.90
C PHE A 113 7.09 -22.06 -18.78
N ASP A 114 5.98 -21.38 -19.08
CA ASP A 114 5.07 -21.80 -20.13
C ASP A 114 5.64 -21.42 -21.51
N PRO A 115 5.82 -22.36 -22.46
CA PRO A 115 6.31 -22.02 -23.79
C PRO A 115 5.29 -21.27 -24.67
N ASN A 116 4.01 -21.19 -24.27
CA ASN A 116 2.94 -20.55 -25.02
C ASN A 116 2.83 -19.04 -24.74
N PRO A 117 3.14 -18.15 -25.71
CA PRO A 117 3.07 -16.70 -25.50
C PRO A 117 1.68 -16.16 -25.17
N HIS A 118 0.60 -16.89 -25.51
CA HIS A 118 -0.77 -16.51 -25.17
C HIS A 118 -1.07 -16.57 -23.66
N HIS A 119 -0.25 -17.25 -22.87
CA HIS A 119 -0.40 -17.33 -21.42
C HIS A 119 0.43 -16.28 -20.67
N TRP A 120 1.23 -15.48 -21.39
CA TRP A 120 2.10 -14.46 -20.81
C TRP A 120 1.39 -13.12 -20.73
N SER A 121 1.82 -12.30 -19.77
CA SER A 121 1.28 -10.95 -19.60
C SER A 121 2.03 -9.94 -20.48
N TRP A 122 1.34 -9.43 -21.49
CA TRP A 122 1.82 -8.43 -22.44
C TRP A 122 1.14 -7.08 -22.19
N GLY A 123 1.87 -5.99 -22.31
CA GLY A 123 1.30 -4.63 -22.24
C GLY A 123 0.43 -4.29 -23.43
N ASN A 124 -0.08 -3.06 -23.50
CA ASN A 124 -0.98 -2.65 -24.58
C ASN A 124 -0.28 -2.65 -25.96
N LYS A 125 -1.08 -2.66 -27.02
CA LYS A 125 -0.59 -2.41 -28.38
C LYS A 125 -0.32 -0.92 -28.52
N THR A 126 0.82 -0.57 -29.10
CA THR A 126 1.16 0.82 -29.41
C THR A 126 0.71 1.17 -30.83
N ASP A 127 0.18 2.37 -31.03
CA ASP A 127 -0.36 2.81 -32.35
C ASP A 127 0.69 2.89 -33.45
N GLN A 128 1.99 2.91 -33.09
CA GLN A 128 3.12 2.92 -34.02
C GLN A 128 3.39 1.55 -34.71
N ASP A 129 2.53 0.55 -34.53
CA ASP A 129 2.78 -0.83 -34.99
C ASP A 129 1.92 -1.27 -36.19
N THR A 130 1.20 -0.36 -36.84
CA THR A 130 0.31 -0.67 -37.99
C THR A 130 1.01 -1.18 -39.25
N ASP A 131 2.29 -0.84 -39.45
CA ASP A 131 2.92 -0.90 -40.79
C ASP A 131 4.00 -1.98 -41.01
N ALA A 132 4.40 -2.79 -40.02
CA ALA A 132 5.60 -3.62 -40.18
C ALA A 132 5.62 -5.04 -39.60
N VAL A 133 4.70 -5.46 -38.72
CA VAL A 133 4.76 -6.79 -38.09
C VAL A 133 3.60 -7.69 -38.48
N SER A 134 3.89 -8.98 -38.61
CA SER A 134 2.98 -9.97 -39.21
C SER A 134 1.62 -9.99 -38.53
N LYS A 135 0.54 -10.01 -39.33
CA LYS A 135 -0.85 -10.28 -38.88
C LYS A 135 -1.03 -11.63 -38.14
N HIS A 136 0.04 -12.42 -38.00
CA HIS A 136 0.07 -13.75 -37.38
C HIS A 136 0.81 -13.79 -36.02
N ASP A 137 1.34 -12.67 -35.52
CA ASP A 137 1.91 -12.60 -34.14
C ASP A 137 1.18 -11.50 -33.32
N PRO A 138 0.27 -11.87 -32.40
CA PRO A 138 -0.48 -10.91 -31.58
C PRO A 138 0.36 -10.28 -30.43
N SER A 139 1.61 -10.70 -30.29
CA SER A 139 2.59 -10.24 -29.28
C SER A 139 3.63 -9.27 -29.87
N ALA A 140 3.64 -9.12 -31.20
CA ALA A 140 4.45 -8.11 -31.90
C ALA A 140 4.19 -6.68 -31.38
N GLY A 141 5.28 -5.91 -31.22
CA GLY A 141 5.23 -4.48 -30.89
C GLY A 141 4.63 -4.11 -29.53
N ARG A 142 4.40 -5.11 -28.68
CA ARG A 142 3.91 -4.94 -27.30
C ARG A 142 5.06 -5.10 -26.32
N GLY A 143 5.08 -4.28 -25.27
CA GLY A 143 5.95 -4.53 -24.11
C GLY A 143 5.55 -5.81 -23.38
N ILE A 144 6.46 -6.36 -22.57
CA ILE A 144 6.28 -7.62 -21.85
C ILE A 144 6.50 -7.43 -20.35
N TYR A 145 5.65 -8.05 -19.52
CA TYR A 145 5.90 -8.15 -18.08
C TYR A 145 6.76 -9.39 -17.81
N LEU A 146 7.90 -9.18 -17.16
CA LEU A 146 8.89 -10.18 -16.78
C LEU A 146 8.95 -10.28 -15.25
N CYS A 147 8.80 -11.48 -14.73
CA CYS A 147 8.78 -11.77 -13.30
C CYS A 147 10.08 -12.49 -12.95
N GLY A 148 10.70 -12.11 -11.84
CA GLY A 148 12.03 -12.55 -11.44
C GLY A 148 12.22 -12.53 -9.93
N TRP A 149 13.43 -12.87 -9.49
CA TRP A 149 13.85 -12.71 -8.10
C TRP A 149 15.35 -12.48 -7.97
N LEU A 150 15.77 -11.82 -6.90
CA LEU A 150 17.17 -11.57 -6.56
C LEU A 150 17.44 -12.02 -5.12
N ASP A 151 18.40 -12.92 -4.93
CA ASP A 151 18.85 -13.34 -3.59
C ASP A 151 19.87 -12.33 -3.05
N VAL A 152 19.61 -11.79 -1.84
CA VAL A 152 20.49 -10.86 -1.12
C VAL A 152 20.72 -11.34 0.32
N PRO A 153 21.80 -10.91 1.01
CA PRO A 153 21.99 -11.23 2.43
C PRO A 153 20.81 -10.77 3.29
N LEU A 154 20.39 -11.61 4.23
CA LEU A 154 19.46 -11.17 5.28
C LEU A 154 20.14 -10.11 6.16
N ASP A 155 21.39 -10.37 6.56
CA ASP A 155 22.24 -9.48 7.35
C ASP A 155 23.50 -9.05 6.56
N TYR A 156 23.55 -7.80 6.10
CA TYR A 156 24.74 -7.22 5.45
C TYR A 156 25.88 -6.88 6.43
N THR A 157 25.58 -6.79 7.73
CA THR A 157 26.57 -6.46 8.77
C THR A 157 27.33 -7.69 9.26
N ASN A 158 26.80 -8.89 9.00
CA ASN A 158 27.38 -10.16 9.41
C ASN A 158 27.47 -11.16 8.23
N ALA A 159 28.59 -11.11 7.49
CA ALA A 159 28.89 -12.05 6.41
C ALA A 159 29.05 -13.53 6.86
N SER A 160 28.93 -13.85 8.16
CA SER A 160 28.87 -15.23 8.66
C SER A 160 27.43 -15.76 8.80
N ASP A 161 26.40 -14.91 8.65
CA ASP A 161 25.01 -15.36 8.58
C ASP A 161 24.71 -15.87 7.16
N PRO A 162 24.37 -17.16 6.98
CA PRO A 162 24.09 -17.73 5.66
C PRO A 162 22.66 -17.45 5.17
N ARG A 163 21.82 -16.78 5.97
CA ARG A 163 20.42 -16.49 5.62
C ARG A 163 20.33 -15.43 4.54
N ILE A 164 19.35 -15.60 3.67
CA ILE A 164 19.07 -14.71 2.54
C ILE A 164 17.66 -14.15 2.63
N THR A 165 17.46 -12.99 2.00
CA THR A 165 16.16 -12.54 1.52
C THR A 165 16.11 -12.80 0.01
N ARG A 166 15.00 -13.35 -0.49
CA ARG A 166 14.72 -13.49 -1.92
C ARG A 166 13.74 -12.41 -2.34
N LEU A 167 14.27 -11.32 -2.88
CA LEU A 167 13.51 -10.16 -3.35
C LEU A 167 12.71 -10.57 -4.59
N ALA A 168 11.39 -10.40 -4.57
CA ALA A 168 10.54 -10.54 -5.74
C ALA A 168 10.65 -9.29 -6.62
N VAL A 169 10.85 -9.46 -7.93
CA VAL A 169 10.90 -8.34 -8.89
C VAL A 169 9.94 -8.55 -10.05
N THR A 170 9.32 -7.46 -10.50
CA THR A 170 8.59 -7.41 -11.78
C THR A 170 9.17 -6.29 -12.63
N LYS A 171 9.43 -6.57 -13.89
CA LYS A 171 9.95 -5.64 -14.88
C LYS A 171 9.00 -5.57 -16.08
N TYR A 172 8.55 -4.38 -16.42
CA TYR A 172 7.97 -4.11 -17.75
C TYR A 172 9.10 -3.77 -18.72
N GLN A 173 9.30 -4.60 -19.74
CA GLN A 173 10.27 -4.33 -20.81
C GLN A 173 9.56 -3.75 -22.03
N VAL A 174 9.83 -2.48 -22.35
CA VAL A 174 9.11 -1.71 -23.37
C VAL A 174 9.31 -2.27 -24.77
N SER A 175 10.49 -2.84 -25.03
CA SER A 175 10.86 -3.41 -26.32
C SER A 175 10.21 -4.77 -26.63
N GLY A 176 9.46 -5.33 -25.68
CA GLY A 176 8.89 -6.67 -25.81
C GLY A 176 9.98 -7.74 -25.90
N LEU A 177 9.78 -8.73 -26.78
CA LEU A 177 10.71 -9.83 -27.03
C LEU A 177 11.02 -9.98 -28.53
N ALA A 178 12.26 -10.35 -28.87
CA ALA A 178 12.62 -10.74 -30.23
C ALA A 178 12.31 -12.23 -30.49
N PRO A 179 11.59 -12.58 -31.57
CA PRO A 179 11.38 -13.97 -31.96
C PRO A 179 12.69 -14.58 -32.47
N VAL A 180 12.89 -15.87 -32.18
CA VAL A 180 14.07 -16.66 -32.59
C VAL A 180 14.14 -16.80 -34.12
N HIS A 181 13.00 -16.73 -34.79
CA HIS A 181 12.87 -16.80 -36.25
C HIS A 181 11.87 -15.73 -36.74
N GLY A 182 12.23 -15.00 -37.79
CA GLY A 182 11.42 -13.94 -38.37
C GLY A 182 12.16 -12.60 -38.43
N ARG A 183 11.42 -11.52 -38.65
CA ARG A 183 11.91 -10.14 -38.54
C ARG A 183 11.27 -9.49 -37.32
N SER A 184 12.02 -8.65 -36.62
CA SER A 184 11.55 -7.80 -35.52
C SER A 184 12.13 -6.39 -35.66
N LYS A 185 11.60 -5.44 -34.87
CA LYS A 185 12.22 -4.13 -34.68
C LYS A 185 13.65 -4.33 -34.10
N PRO A 186 14.66 -3.52 -34.48
CA PRO A 186 16.04 -3.71 -34.00
C PRO A 186 16.21 -3.68 -32.48
N ALA A 187 15.38 -2.90 -31.78
CA ALA A 187 15.39 -2.82 -30.32
C ALA A 187 14.67 -3.99 -29.62
N ALA A 188 13.90 -4.82 -30.34
CA ALA A 188 13.04 -5.83 -29.73
C ALA A 188 13.83 -6.83 -28.87
N GLY A 189 13.34 -7.12 -27.66
CA GLY A 189 14.01 -8.04 -26.74
C GLY A 189 15.30 -7.53 -26.10
N HIS A 190 15.77 -6.33 -26.45
CA HIS A 190 16.87 -5.67 -25.75
C HIS A 190 16.34 -4.88 -24.54
N LYS A 191 17.11 -4.87 -23.46
CA LYS A 191 16.94 -3.93 -22.35
C LYS A 191 17.08 -2.50 -22.87
N SER A 192 16.30 -1.57 -22.34
CA SER A 192 16.49 -0.13 -22.56
C SER A 192 17.85 0.37 -22.03
N GLU A 193 18.22 1.60 -22.39
CA GLU A 193 19.45 2.27 -21.93
C GLU A 193 19.53 2.34 -20.39
N ARG A 194 18.40 2.70 -19.76
CA ARG A 194 18.20 2.83 -18.31
C ARG A 194 16.90 2.13 -17.92
N THR A 195 16.79 1.71 -16.66
CA THR A 195 15.56 1.15 -16.08
C THR A 195 15.04 2.10 -15.01
N ILE A 196 13.78 2.51 -15.09
CA ILE A 196 13.15 3.31 -14.05
C ILE A 196 12.76 2.36 -12.91
N VAL A 197 13.49 2.42 -11.80
CA VAL A 197 13.16 1.66 -10.59
C VAL A 197 12.08 2.39 -9.79
N VAL A 198 10.95 1.72 -9.51
CA VAL A 198 9.78 2.31 -8.84
C VAL A 198 9.45 1.64 -7.52
N GLU A 199 9.03 2.43 -6.54
CA GLU A 199 8.60 1.98 -5.21
C GLU A 199 7.43 2.86 -4.71
N PRO A 200 6.27 2.28 -4.32
CA PRO A 200 5.07 3.04 -3.92
C PRO A 200 5.12 3.66 -2.52
N GLY A 201 5.95 3.14 -1.61
CA GLY A 201 6.05 3.56 -0.23
C GLY A 201 5.18 2.74 0.74
N GLY A 202 4.37 3.43 1.55
CA GLY A 202 3.64 2.85 2.67
C GLY A 202 4.21 3.28 4.03
N PRO A 203 5.24 2.61 4.63
CA PRO A 203 5.96 1.43 4.14
C PRO A 203 5.08 0.18 3.97
N GLY A 204 5.62 -0.86 3.33
CA GLY A 204 4.93 -2.14 3.13
C GLY A 204 4.24 -2.30 1.77
N GLY A 205 4.25 -1.26 0.93
CA GLY A 205 3.67 -1.29 -0.42
C GLY A 205 4.41 -2.26 -1.36
N SER A 206 3.66 -2.95 -2.22
CA SER A 206 4.23 -3.88 -3.21
C SER A 206 4.69 -3.14 -4.47
N GLY A 207 5.99 -2.97 -4.65
CA GLY A 207 6.57 -2.45 -5.89
C GLY A 207 6.37 -3.38 -7.09
N THR A 208 6.25 -4.70 -6.87
CA THR A 208 5.86 -5.60 -7.98
C THR A 208 4.44 -5.33 -8.47
N SER A 209 3.50 -5.08 -7.56
CA SER A 209 2.11 -4.73 -7.89
C SER A 209 1.99 -3.32 -8.49
N LEU A 210 2.83 -2.38 -8.06
CA LEU A 210 2.93 -1.05 -8.69
C LEU A 210 3.30 -1.15 -10.18
N VAL A 211 4.26 -2.00 -10.55
CA VAL A 211 4.62 -2.26 -11.95
C VAL A 211 3.44 -2.85 -12.70
N TRP A 212 2.79 -3.87 -12.14
CA TRP A 212 1.64 -4.53 -12.76
C TRP A 212 0.52 -3.59 -13.17
N ARG A 213 0.24 -2.58 -12.34
CA ARG A 213 -0.81 -1.59 -12.59
C ARG A 213 -0.36 -0.43 -13.46
N SER A 214 0.86 0.07 -13.26
CA SER A 214 1.22 1.44 -13.63
C SER A 214 2.49 1.57 -14.46
N ALA A 215 3.19 0.48 -14.80
CA ALA A 215 4.46 0.57 -15.54
C ALA A 215 4.34 1.24 -16.91
N GLU A 216 3.27 0.97 -17.65
CA GLU A 216 2.98 1.63 -18.95
C GLU A 216 2.75 3.14 -18.78
N ILE A 217 2.12 3.55 -17.68
CA ILE A 217 1.93 4.96 -17.34
C ILE A 217 3.28 5.59 -16.96
N PHE A 218 4.09 4.95 -16.12
CA PHE A 218 5.40 5.47 -15.73
C PHE A 218 6.35 5.63 -16.91
N THR A 219 6.47 4.62 -17.79
CA THR A 219 7.37 4.73 -18.95
C THR A 219 6.91 5.82 -19.92
N GLU A 220 5.60 5.99 -20.16
CA GLU A 220 5.11 7.06 -21.03
C GLU A 220 5.28 8.44 -20.38
N ARG A 221 4.81 8.60 -19.14
CA ARG A 221 4.89 9.84 -18.35
C ARG A 221 6.33 10.34 -18.21
N LEU A 222 7.26 9.46 -17.85
CA LEU A 222 8.64 9.82 -17.50
C LEU A 222 9.64 9.64 -18.64
N SER A 223 9.33 8.86 -19.68
CA SER A 223 10.29 8.59 -20.76
C SER A 223 9.71 8.49 -22.17
N GLY A 224 8.39 8.67 -22.35
CA GLY A 224 7.76 8.50 -23.67
C GLY A 224 7.87 7.08 -24.22
N GLY A 225 7.83 6.08 -23.34
CA GLY A 225 7.97 4.66 -23.70
C GLY A 225 9.42 4.21 -23.97
N ALA A 226 10.43 5.05 -23.66
CA ALA A 226 11.83 4.75 -23.98
C ALA A 226 12.50 3.79 -22.98
N PHE A 227 12.10 3.82 -21.71
CA PHE A 227 12.76 3.06 -20.64
C PHE A 227 11.88 1.97 -20.03
N ASP A 228 12.49 0.81 -19.80
CA ASP A 228 11.95 -0.28 -19.00
C ASP A 228 11.64 0.21 -17.58
N VAL A 229 10.64 -0.38 -16.93
CA VAL A 229 10.25 -0.07 -15.55
C VAL A 229 10.42 -1.32 -14.69
N LEU A 230 11.09 -1.22 -13.55
CA LEU A 230 11.26 -2.32 -12.59
C LEU A 230 10.79 -1.90 -11.21
N GLY A 231 10.09 -2.80 -10.52
CA GLY A 231 9.67 -2.64 -9.14
C GLY A 231 9.91 -3.93 -8.40
N TRP A 232 10.20 -3.81 -7.11
CA TRP A 232 10.46 -4.93 -6.22
C TRP A 232 9.56 -4.85 -5.01
N ASP A 233 9.29 -5.99 -4.39
CA ASP A 233 8.73 -6.00 -3.04
C ASP A 233 9.94 -5.92 -2.08
N PRO A 234 10.05 -4.89 -1.22
CA PRO A 234 11.13 -4.84 -0.23
C PRO A 234 11.19 -6.07 0.68
N ARG A 235 12.31 -6.25 1.39
CA ARG A 235 12.47 -7.32 2.39
C ARG A 235 11.30 -7.39 3.38
N GLY A 236 10.69 -8.56 3.49
CA GLY A 236 9.49 -8.79 4.31
C GLY A 236 8.16 -8.47 3.64
N VAL A 237 8.14 -7.78 2.49
CA VAL A 237 6.92 -7.32 1.80
C VAL A 237 6.32 -8.40 0.90
N ASN A 238 5.02 -8.64 1.02
CA ASN A 238 4.19 -9.39 0.07
C ASN A 238 4.83 -10.67 -0.51
N THR A 239 5.39 -10.60 -1.73
CA THR A 239 5.91 -11.76 -2.48
C THR A 239 7.38 -12.07 -2.15
N THR A 240 8.11 -11.12 -1.54
CA THR A 240 9.50 -11.29 -1.13
C THR A 240 9.60 -12.24 0.06
N LEU A 241 10.57 -13.16 0.00
CA LEU A 241 10.73 -14.19 1.04
C LEU A 241 11.92 -13.90 1.97
N PRO A 242 11.78 -14.09 3.30
CA PRO A 242 10.55 -14.46 4.00
C PRO A 242 9.53 -13.31 4.02
N ALA A 243 8.26 -13.62 3.73
CA ALA A 243 7.16 -12.65 3.77
C ALA A 243 6.68 -12.49 5.22
N LEU A 244 6.52 -11.25 5.68
CA LEU A 244 6.28 -10.93 7.09
C LEU A 244 4.77 -10.82 7.40
N SER A 245 4.05 -11.92 7.20
CA SER A 245 2.67 -12.09 7.69
C SER A 245 2.69 -12.65 9.10
N CYS A 246 2.02 -12.00 10.05
CA CYS A 246 1.90 -12.45 11.43
C CYS A 246 0.60 -13.24 11.67
N PHE A 247 -0.38 -13.14 10.76
CA PHE A 247 -1.52 -14.05 10.66
C PHE A 247 -1.20 -15.31 9.82
N PRO A 248 -1.75 -16.48 10.19
CA PRO A 248 -1.57 -17.72 9.41
C PRO A 248 -2.58 -17.86 8.25
N PHE A 249 -3.71 -17.16 8.30
CA PHE A 249 -4.75 -17.13 7.27
C PHE A 249 -5.35 -15.73 7.14
N ASP A 250 -5.77 -15.36 5.93
CA ASP A 250 -6.39 -14.04 5.66
C ASP A 250 -7.73 -13.88 6.43
N ALA A 251 -8.46 -14.97 6.66
CA ALA A 251 -9.66 -14.96 7.50
C ALA A 251 -9.40 -14.59 8.99
N ASP A 252 -8.19 -14.87 9.51
CA ASP A 252 -7.82 -14.44 10.87
C ASP A 252 -7.46 -12.94 10.90
N ARG A 253 -6.94 -12.40 9.79
CA ARG A 253 -6.66 -10.97 9.58
C ARG A 253 -7.97 -10.18 9.53
N ASP A 254 -8.95 -10.61 8.73
CA ASP A 254 -10.29 -9.98 8.67
C ASP A 254 -10.98 -9.97 10.05
N HIS A 255 -10.97 -11.12 10.75
CA HIS A 255 -11.52 -11.20 12.10
C HIS A 255 -10.81 -10.26 13.09
N TRP A 256 -9.49 -10.07 12.96
CA TRP A 256 -8.75 -9.10 13.76
C TRP A 256 -9.07 -7.66 13.37
N SER A 257 -9.20 -7.37 12.07
CA SER A 257 -9.58 -6.06 11.52
C SER A 257 -10.94 -5.61 12.05
N MET A 258 -11.93 -6.50 12.12
CA MET A 258 -13.23 -6.23 12.75
C MET A 258 -13.10 -5.77 14.22
N ILE A 259 -12.21 -6.39 15.00
CA ILE A 259 -11.97 -6.00 16.40
C ILE A 259 -11.26 -4.65 16.46
N ALA A 260 -10.25 -4.44 15.61
CA ALA A 260 -9.46 -3.21 15.52
C ALA A 260 -10.29 -2.01 15.04
N GLY A 261 -11.29 -2.22 14.19
CA GLY A 261 -12.21 -1.19 13.73
C GLY A 261 -13.25 -0.75 14.77
N GLN A 262 -13.53 -1.58 15.79
CA GLN A 262 -14.67 -1.36 16.71
C GLN A 262 -14.30 -0.88 18.11
N TYR A 263 -13.09 -1.14 18.62
CA TYR A 263 -12.77 -0.89 20.04
C TYR A 263 -12.98 0.59 20.46
N ARG A 264 -12.74 1.56 19.56
CA ARG A 264 -12.97 3.00 19.84
C ARG A 264 -14.46 3.38 19.93
N GLU A 265 -15.33 2.66 19.25
CA GLU A 265 -16.77 2.94 19.23
C GLU A 265 -17.49 2.34 20.47
N VAL A 266 -16.89 1.33 21.12
CA VAL A 266 -17.53 0.56 22.21
C VAL A 266 -16.94 0.80 23.61
N LEU A 267 -15.76 1.41 23.73
CA LEU A 267 -15.09 1.64 25.02
C LEU A 267 -15.30 3.07 25.53
N ALA A 268 -15.66 3.17 26.81
CA ALA A 268 -16.25 4.39 27.40
C ALA A 268 -15.29 5.55 27.70
N SER A 269 -13.97 5.42 27.46
CA SER A 269 -12.99 6.50 27.65
C SER A 269 -11.77 6.37 26.74
N PRO A 270 -11.09 7.47 26.40
CA PRO A 270 -9.81 7.43 25.67
C PRO A 270 -8.80 6.50 26.33
N ARG A 271 -8.61 6.57 27.66
CA ARG A 271 -7.72 5.65 28.37
C ARG A 271 -8.04 4.17 28.13
N ALA A 272 -9.31 3.77 28.24
CA ALA A 272 -9.71 2.38 27.99
C ALA A 272 -9.45 1.95 26.53
N GLN A 273 -9.65 2.86 25.58
CA GLN A 273 -9.34 2.64 24.16
C GLN A 273 -7.83 2.45 23.94
N LEU A 274 -7.00 3.28 24.60
CA LEU A 274 -5.55 3.21 24.51
C LEU A 274 -4.98 1.92 25.13
N GLU A 275 -5.50 1.49 26.28
CA GLU A 275 -5.09 0.24 26.95
C GLU A 275 -5.45 -1.00 26.11
N VAL A 276 -6.59 -0.99 25.41
CA VAL A 276 -6.94 -2.07 24.47
C VAL A 276 -6.06 -2.03 23.23
N ALA A 277 -5.82 -0.87 22.64
CA ALA A 277 -4.89 -0.73 21.51
C ALA A 277 -3.46 -1.19 21.86
N ASP A 278 -3.00 -0.93 23.10
CA ASP A 278 -1.70 -1.39 23.58
C ASP A 278 -1.64 -2.93 23.70
N ALA A 279 -2.67 -3.55 24.27
CA ALA A 279 -2.79 -5.01 24.32
C ALA A 279 -2.87 -5.64 22.91
N MET A 280 -3.52 -4.96 21.96
CA MET A 280 -3.57 -5.38 20.55
C MET A 280 -2.19 -5.28 19.88
N ASN A 281 -1.43 -4.21 20.12
CA ASN A 281 -0.06 -4.06 19.64
C ASN A 281 0.87 -5.13 20.21
N GLN A 282 0.75 -5.43 21.51
CA GLN A 282 1.49 -6.52 22.16
C GLN A 282 1.12 -7.89 21.57
N ALA A 283 -0.15 -8.13 21.24
CA ALA A 283 -0.59 -9.37 20.60
C ALA A 283 0.00 -9.53 19.18
N ILE A 284 -0.03 -8.48 18.34
CA ILE A 284 0.52 -8.51 16.99
C ILE A 284 2.04 -8.70 17.01
N PHE A 285 2.78 -7.87 17.75
CA PHE A 285 4.25 -8.01 17.80
C PHE A 285 4.66 -9.35 18.44
N GLY A 286 3.93 -9.82 19.46
CA GLY A 286 4.13 -11.14 20.04
C GLY A 286 3.79 -12.31 19.11
N ALA A 287 2.90 -12.14 18.13
CA ALA A 287 2.66 -13.10 17.05
C ALA A 287 3.80 -13.05 16.02
N CYS A 288 4.16 -11.86 15.53
CA CYS A 288 5.28 -11.66 14.61
C CYS A 288 6.60 -12.26 15.15
N TYR A 289 6.90 -12.06 16.43
CA TYR A 289 8.10 -12.62 17.08
C TYR A 289 8.09 -14.15 17.12
N LYS A 290 6.94 -14.77 17.40
CA LYS A 290 6.81 -16.24 17.43
C LYS A 290 6.94 -16.87 16.05
N THR A 291 6.44 -16.20 15.01
CA THR A 291 6.45 -16.69 13.63
C THR A 291 7.81 -16.46 12.95
N HIS A 292 8.41 -15.28 13.15
CA HIS A 292 9.56 -14.82 12.36
C HIS A 292 10.87 -14.63 13.16
N GLY A 293 10.84 -14.78 14.48
CA GLY A 293 12.02 -14.66 15.34
C GLY A 293 12.67 -13.27 15.22
N ASP A 294 13.92 -13.23 14.76
CA ASP A 294 14.75 -12.03 14.68
C ASP A 294 14.61 -11.24 13.37
N LEU A 295 13.81 -11.70 12.39
CA LEU A 295 13.62 -11.07 11.08
C LEU A 295 13.32 -9.54 11.13
N PRO A 296 12.46 -9.01 12.03
CA PRO A 296 12.18 -7.57 12.10
C PRO A 296 13.37 -6.67 12.46
N ARG A 297 14.51 -7.24 12.87
CA ARG A 297 15.75 -6.47 13.05
C ARG A 297 16.40 -6.04 11.74
N PHE A 298 15.99 -6.65 10.62
CA PHE A 298 16.64 -6.48 9.32
C PHE A 298 15.79 -5.71 8.31
N VAL A 299 14.60 -5.20 8.68
CA VAL A 299 13.64 -4.57 7.75
C VAL A 299 13.73 -3.03 7.66
N SER A 300 14.72 -2.41 8.31
CA SER A 300 14.89 -0.95 8.33
C SER A 300 15.16 -0.36 6.93
N THR A 301 14.86 0.93 6.75
CA THR A 301 15.12 1.67 5.50
C THR A 301 16.57 1.51 5.03
N ALA A 302 17.54 1.51 5.97
CA ALA A 302 18.96 1.35 5.63
C ALA A 302 19.27 0.00 4.96
N PHE A 303 18.63 -1.07 5.42
CA PHE A 303 18.75 -2.40 4.82
C PHE A 303 18.05 -2.47 3.45
N VAL A 304 16.88 -1.84 3.30
CA VAL A 304 16.20 -1.71 1.99
C VAL A 304 17.04 -0.90 0.99
N ALA A 305 17.77 0.12 1.45
CA ALA A 305 18.70 0.88 0.59
C ALA A 305 19.89 0.02 0.11
N ARG A 306 20.33 -0.98 0.90
CA ARG A 306 21.35 -1.96 0.44
C ARG A 306 20.77 -2.92 -0.60
N ASP A 307 19.54 -3.38 -0.41
CA ASP A 307 18.83 -4.21 -1.40
C ASP A 307 18.72 -3.48 -2.75
N LEU A 308 18.36 -2.20 -2.72
CA LEU A 308 18.27 -1.33 -3.90
C LEU A 308 19.62 -1.16 -4.63
N GLU A 309 20.74 -1.14 -3.88
CA GLU A 309 22.09 -1.12 -4.45
C GLU A 309 22.45 -2.46 -5.13
N GLU A 310 22.02 -3.60 -4.58
CA GLU A 310 22.16 -4.89 -5.27
C GLU A 310 21.25 -5.01 -6.50
N ILE A 311 20.04 -4.45 -6.46
CA ILE A 311 19.16 -4.35 -7.65
C ILE A 311 19.82 -3.52 -8.75
N ARG A 312 20.42 -2.36 -8.43
CA ARG A 312 21.17 -1.55 -9.41
C ARG A 312 22.33 -2.34 -10.04
N LYS A 313 23.11 -3.07 -9.22
CA LYS A 313 24.21 -3.92 -9.71
C LYS A 313 23.70 -5.05 -10.60
N ALA A 314 22.60 -5.71 -10.23
CA ALA A 314 21.97 -6.77 -11.01
C ALA A 314 21.37 -6.24 -12.33
N LEU A 315 20.89 -4.99 -12.37
CA LEU A 315 20.52 -4.31 -13.62
C LEU A 315 21.73 -4.00 -14.52
N GLY A 316 22.95 -3.99 -13.99
CA GLY A 316 24.16 -3.62 -14.71
C GLY A 316 24.21 -2.14 -15.11
N GLU A 317 23.62 -1.25 -14.30
CA GLU A 317 23.61 0.20 -14.52
C GLU A 317 24.59 0.89 -13.57
N ASP A 318 25.51 1.72 -14.08
CA ASP A 318 26.49 2.44 -13.26
C ASP A 318 25.85 3.41 -12.24
N GLU A 319 24.62 3.85 -12.53
CA GLU A 319 23.86 4.80 -11.72
C GLU A 319 22.38 4.38 -11.68
N LEU A 320 21.74 4.55 -10.53
CA LEU A 320 20.31 4.28 -10.37
C LEU A 320 19.47 5.36 -11.06
N THR A 321 18.51 4.93 -11.89
CA THR A 321 17.39 5.74 -12.36
C THR A 321 16.14 5.28 -11.61
N ALA A 322 15.42 6.20 -10.98
CA ALA A 322 14.35 5.85 -10.03
C ALA A 322 13.24 6.89 -9.94
N HIS A 323 12.03 6.43 -9.64
CA HIS A 323 10.91 7.26 -9.18
C HIS A 323 10.34 6.63 -7.93
N MET A 324 10.65 7.23 -6.79
CA MET A 324 10.28 6.75 -5.47
C MET A 324 9.15 7.62 -4.92
N ILE A 325 8.11 7.01 -4.36
CA ILE A 325 6.87 7.69 -3.98
C ILE A 325 6.65 7.53 -2.46
N SER A 326 6.14 8.56 -1.78
CA SER A 326 5.75 8.48 -0.35
C SER A 326 6.93 8.05 0.54
N TYR A 327 6.77 7.03 1.41
CA TYR A 327 7.88 6.38 2.14
C TYR A 327 9.05 5.92 1.25
N GLY A 328 8.80 5.61 -0.02
CA GLY A 328 9.87 5.35 -0.99
C GLY A 328 10.83 6.54 -1.12
N THR A 329 10.35 7.77 -0.92
CA THR A 329 11.24 8.95 -0.84
C THR A 329 12.19 8.90 0.35
N GLY A 330 11.83 8.21 1.44
CA GLY A 330 12.70 7.90 2.57
C GLY A 330 13.74 6.84 2.24
N ILE A 331 13.38 5.81 1.47
CA ILE A 331 14.35 4.88 0.86
C ILE A 331 15.32 5.64 -0.04
N GLY A 332 14.82 6.53 -0.90
CA GLY A 332 15.62 7.35 -1.82
C GLY A 332 16.58 8.30 -1.10
N GLN A 333 16.11 9.02 -0.06
CA GLN A 333 16.95 9.85 0.82
C GLN A 333 18.08 9.05 1.47
N THR A 334 17.75 7.86 1.98
CA THR A 334 18.71 6.97 2.64
C THR A 334 19.72 6.39 1.64
N TYR A 335 19.25 5.90 0.49
CA TYR A 335 20.07 5.39 -0.59
C TYR A 335 21.06 6.45 -1.11
N ALA A 336 20.57 7.66 -1.41
CA ALA A 336 21.39 8.73 -1.95
C ALA A 336 22.55 9.09 -1.00
N ASN A 337 22.32 9.05 0.31
CA ASN A 337 23.34 9.38 1.30
C ASN A 337 24.23 8.19 1.70
N MET A 338 23.78 6.94 1.53
CA MET A 338 24.61 5.73 1.71
C MET A 338 25.46 5.40 0.47
N PHE A 339 24.97 5.73 -0.73
CA PHE A 339 25.58 5.38 -2.02
C PHE A 339 25.65 6.59 -2.98
N PRO A 340 26.28 7.72 -2.59
CA PRO A 340 26.24 8.97 -3.36
C PRO A 340 26.87 8.90 -4.75
N SER A 341 27.81 7.97 -4.98
CA SER A 341 28.40 7.69 -6.29
C SER A 341 27.48 6.88 -7.22
N SER A 342 26.43 6.25 -6.68
CA SER A 342 25.48 5.43 -7.43
C SER A 342 24.20 6.18 -7.83
N VAL A 343 24.00 7.43 -7.38
CA VAL A 343 22.82 8.23 -7.74
C VAL A 343 22.92 8.71 -9.19
N GLY A 344 21.91 8.40 -9.99
CA GLY A 344 21.75 8.87 -11.36
C GLY A 344 20.60 9.86 -11.49
N ARG A 345 19.45 9.37 -11.94
CA ARG A 345 18.25 10.19 -12.22
C ARG A 345 17.13 9.74 -11.28
N MET A 346 17.11 10.31 -10.07
CA MET A 346 16.21 9.92 -8.99
C MET A 346 15.16 11.00 -8.72
N ILE A 347 13.89 10.65 -8.89
CA ILE A 347 12.73 11.46 -8.49
C ILE A 347 12.24 10.98 -7.13
N LEU A 348 12.03 11.90 -6.20
CA LEU A 348 11.38 11.69 -4.91
C LEU A 348 10.04 12.44 -4.91
N ASP A 349 8.91 11.72 -4.93
CA ASP A 349 7.58 12.25 -5.22
C ASP A 349 6.61 12.04 -4.06
N GLY A 350 5.92 13.09 -3.61
CA GLY A 350 5.29 13.13 -2.29
C GLY A 350 6.36 13.04 -1.19
N THR A 351 7.23 14.04 -1.14
CA THR A 351 8.49 14.02 -0.36
C THR A 351 8.32 13.96 1.17
N GLU A 352 8.80 12.88 1.79
CA GLU A 352 9.01 12.78 3.25
C GLU A 352 10.26 13.55 3.72
N TYR A 353 10.36 13.80 5.02
CA TYR A 353 11.57 14.34 5.65
C TYR A 353 12.05 13.39 6.77
N VAL A 354 12.91 12.43 6.43
CA VAL A 354 13.21 11.27 7.30
C VAL A 354 13.88 11.60 8.63
N ARG A 355 14.34 12.84 8.85
CA ARG A 355 14.83 13.27 10.17
C ARG A 355 13.73 13.23 11.22
N ASP A 356 12.51 13.64 10.87
CA ASP A 356 11.37 13.62 11.80
C ASP A 356 11.01 12.18 12.17
N HIS A 357 11.17 11.24 11.24
CA HIS A 357 10.81 9.82 11.42
C HIS A 357 11.73 9.10 12.43
N ARG A 358 12.88 9.70 12.76
CA ARG A 358 13.78 9.25 13.85
C ARG A 358 13.28 9.67 15.25
N LEU A 359 12.25 10.51 15.34
CA LEU A 359 11.68 10.98 16.61
C LEU A 359 10.49 10.10 17.01
N LEU A 360 10.27 9.91 18.31
CA LEU A 360 9.13 9.15 18.79
C LEU A 360 7.81 9.83 18.36
N GLY A 361 6.95 9.06 17.69
CA GLY A 361 5.71 9.58 17.10
C GLY A 361 5.89 10.40 15.80
N GLY A 362 7.14 10.62 15.37
CA GLY A 362 7.54 11.45 14.22
C GLY A 362 6.68 11.25 12.97
N PHE A 363 6.72 10.03 12.44
CA PHE A 363 5.96 9.58 11.25
C PHE A 363 4.44 9.87 11.32
N GLY A 364 3.88 10.00 12.52
CA GLY A 364 2.46 10.29 12.73
C GLY A 364 2.14 11.79 12.62
N TRP A 365 2.91 12.67 13.26
CA TRP A 365 2.51 14.09 13.35
C TRP A 365 2.95 14.97 12.17
N THR A 366 3.78 14.46 11.25
CA THR A 366 4.39 15.21 10.14
C THR A 366 3.43 15.81 9.11
N ALA A 367 2.13 15.42 9.08
CA ALA A 367 1.17 15.84 8.04
C ALA A 367 -0.23 16.27 8.55
N LEU A 368 -0.46 16.31 9.87
CA LEU A 368 -1.81 16.42 10.45
C LEU A 368 -2.62 17.66 10.02
N ASP A 369 -1.99 18.83 10.06
CA ASP A 369 -2.58 20.10 9.61
C ASP A 369 -2.96 20.06 8.12
N ASN A 370 -2.07 19.54 7.27
CA ASN A 370 -2.29 19.52 5.83
C ASN A 370 -3.43 18.59 5.40
N ALA A 371 -3.77 17.57 6.20
CA ALA A 371 -4.99 16.79 6.03
C ALA A 371 -6.25 17.58 6.40
N THR A 372 -6.17 18.49 7.38
CA THR A 372 -7.25 19.43 7.70
C THR A 372 -7.39 20.49 6.60
N ASP A 373 -6.29 21.03 6.08
CA ASP A 373 -6.27 21.99 4.97
C ASP A 373 -6.82 21.36 3.67
N ALA A 374 -6.42 20.11 3.36
CA ALA A 374 -6.94 19.36 2.22
C ALA A 374 -8.45 19.04 2.34
N TRP A 375 -8.98 18.94 3.56
CA TRP A 375 -10.42 18.84 3.80
C TRP A 375 -11.14 20.19 3.61
N HIS A 376 -10.68 21.25 4.30
CA HIS A 376 -11.34 22.56 4.29
C HIS A 376 -11.19 23.29 2.95
N ASP A 377 -9.95 23.59 2.54
CA ASP A 377 -9.67 24.34 1.31
C ASP A 377 -9.82 23.48 0.05
N GLY A 378 -9.49 22.20 0.17
CA GLY A 378 -9.65 21.20 -0.88
C GLY A 378 -11.08 20.70 -1.01
N PHE A 379 -11.43 19.66 -0.26
CA PHE A 379 -12.69 18.92 -0.45
C PHE A 379 -13.94 19.81 -0.35
N LEU A 380 -14.05 20.65 0.69
CA LEU A 380 -15.18 21.56 0.88
C LEU A 380 -15.06 22.82 0.01
N GLY A 381 -13.88 23.46 -0.02
CA GLY A 381 -13.64 24.68 -0.80
C GLY A 381 -13.86 24.49 -2.30
N GLU A 382 -13.27 23.46 -2.90
CA GLU A 382 -13.45 23.17 -4.33
C GLU A 382 -14.87 22.68 -4.66
N CYS A 383 -15.59 22.07 -3.71
CA CYS A 383 -17.00 21.76 -3.88
C CYS A 383 -17.86 23.03 -4.06
N ILE A 384 -17.64 24.04 -3.20
CA ILE A 384 -18.30 25.34 -3.30
C ILE A 384 -17.91 26.06 -4.59
N ASN A 385 -16.62 26.02 -4.98
CA ASN A 385 -16.13 26.63 -6.22
C ASN A 385 -16.74 25.99 -7.48
N ALA A 386 -16.95 24.67 -7.48
CA ALA A 386 -17.54 23.93 -8.60
C ALA A 386 -19.07 24.09 -8.72
N GLY A 387 -19.72 24.48 -7.62
CA GLY A 387 -21.14 24.85 -7.57
C GLY A 387 -22.12 23.67 -7.63
N PRO A 388 -23.44 23.94 -7.52
CA PRO A 388 -24.48 22.94 -7.33
C PRO A 388 -24.73 22.02 -8.54
N GLU A 389 -24.15 22.35 -9.70
CA GLU A 389 -24.20 21.52 -10.91
C GLU A 389 -23.16 20.38 -10.88
N ASN A 390 -22.03 20.58 -10.19
CA ASN A 390 -20.88 19.67 -10.19
C ASN A 390 -20.59 19.04 -8.82
N CYS A 391 -21.00 19.68 -7.71
CA CYS A 391 -20.90 19.12 -6.36
C CYS A 391 -22.28 19.06 -5.68
N ASP A 392 -22.69 17.88 -5.22
CA ASP A 392 -23.99 17.71 -4.57
C ASP A 392 -24.10 18.45 -3.22
N LEU A 393 -23.01 18.55 -2.46
CA LEU A 393 -22.95 19.31 -1.20
C LEU A 393 -23.09 20.83 -1.37
N ALA A 394 -22.91 21.36 -2.59
CA ALA A 394 -23.11 22.78 -2.90
C ALA A 394 -24.58 23.12 -3.28
N LYS A 395 -25.49 22.13 -3.30
CA LYS A 395 -26.91 22.33 -3.61
C LYS A 395 -27.61 23.23 -2.57
N PRO A 396 -28.49 24.16 -3.00
CA PRO A 396 -29.14 25.08 -2.08
C PRO A 396 -29.95 24.39 -0.95
N VAL A 397 -29.73 24.83 0.28
CA VAL A 397 -30.48 24.41 1.47
C VAL A 397 -31.50 25.49 1.82
N ASP A 398 -32.76 25.13 2.03
CA ASP A 398 -33.89 26.06 2.22
C ASP A 398 -33.95 27.18 1.17
N GLY A 399 -33.54 26.87 -0.07
CA GLY A 399 -33.48 27.83 -1.18
C GLY A 399 -32.35 28.86 -1.11
N LYS A 400 -31.40 28.72 -0.18
CA LYS A 400 -30.22 29.59 -0.05
C LYS A 400 -28.98 28.91 -0.60
N ALA A 401 -28.10 29.69 -1.23
CA ALA A 401 -26.77 29.21 -1.62
C ALA A 401 -25.95 28.81 -0.39
N VAL A 402 -25.17 27.74 -0.52
CA VAL A 402 -24.30 27.22 0.53
C VAL A 402 -23.00 28.02 0.56
N THR A 403 -22.55 28.42 1.75
CA THR A 403 -21.21 28.98 1.99
C THR A 403 -20.28 27.91 2.58
N LEU A 404 -18.96 28.08 2.45
CA LEU A 404 -17.98 27.16 3.04
C LEU A 404 -18.19 26.96 4.55
N GLU A 405 -18.33 28.04 5.32
CA GLU A 405 -18.66 28.02 6.75
C GLU A 405 -19.95 27.22 7.05
N SER A 406 -21.00 27.41 6.26
CA SER A 406 -22.26 26.66 6.45
C SER A 406 -22.12 25.18 6.10
N LEU A 407 -21.30 24.85 5.10
CA LEU A 407 -21.04 23.48 4.68
C LEU A 407 -20.17 22.74 5.70
N GLU A 408 -19.11 23.38 6.20
CA GLU A 408 -18.26 22.84 7.25
C GLU A 408 -19.07 22.52 8.50
N SER A 409 -19.83 23.50 9.03
CA SER A 409 -20.67 23.29 10.22
C SER A 409 -21.73 22.18 10.04
N ARG A 410 -22.28 22.03 8.83
CA ARG A 410 -23.16 20.91 8.44
C ARG A 410 -22.43 19.56 8.49
N MET A 411 -21.24 19.47 7.89
CA MET A 411 -20.44 18.23 7.87
C MET A 411 -19.90 17.86 9.25
N GLU A 412 -19.43 18.83 10.05
CA GLU A 412 -19.06 18.62 11.46
C GLU A 412 -20.24 18.05 12.27
N THR A 413 -21.43 18.65 12.11
CA THR A 413 -22.65 18.19 12.80
C THR A 413 -23.02 16.76 12.39
N LEU A 414 -22.96 16.44 11.10
CA LEU A 414 -23.18 15.09 10.59
C LEU A 414 -22.18 14.11 11.20
N ILE A 415 -20.89 14.37 11.04
CA ILE A 415 -19.81 13.47 11.44
C ILE A 415 -19.81 13.25 12.97
N ALA A 416 -19.97 14.31 13.77
CA ALA A 416 -20.07 14.20 15.22
C ALA A 416 -21.32 13.43 15.70
N SER A 417 -22.42 13.44 14.92
CA SER A 417 -23.62 12.67 15.28
C SER A 417 -23.38 11.15 15.31
N LEU A 418 -22.49 10.64 14.45
CA LEU A 418 -22.15 9.21 14.38
C LEU A 418 -21.46 8.71 15.66
N ILE A 419 -20.74 9.59 16.39
CA ILE A 419 -20.13 9.28 17.70
C ILE A 419 -21.22 8.94 18.73
N THR A 420 -22.36 9.64 18.68
CA THR A 420 -23.49 9.39 19.59
C THR A 420 -24.30 8.18 19.14
N ARG A 421 -24.47 7.99 17.83
CA ARG A 421 -25.23 6.88 17.26
C ARG A 421 -24.83 6.63 15.80
N PRO A 422 -24.23 5.46 15.48
CA PRO A 422 -24.03 5.02 14.10
C PRO A 422 -25.33 4.98 13.30
N VAL A 423 -25.24 5.30 12.00
CA VAL A 423 -26.40 5.25 11.10
C VAL A 423 -26.59 3.81 10.61
N VAL A 424 -27.83 3.32 10.63
CA VAL A 424 -28.16 1.98 10.12
C VAL A 424 -28.36 2.02 8.61
N GLY A 425 -27.91 0.98 7.92
CA GLY A 425 -28.15 0.81 6.50
C GLY A 425 -28.27 -0.64 6.08
N TYR A 426 -28.32 -0.88 4.78
CA TYR A 426 -28.50 -2.20 4.19
C TYR A 426 -27.92 -2.25 2.77
N THR A 427 -27.24 -3.34 2.44
CA THR A 427 -26.94 -3.71 1.05
C THR A 427 -27.46 -5.12 0.76
N SER A 428 -27.72 -5.42 -0.51
CA SER A 428 -28.04 -6.80 -0.93
C SER A 428 -26.82 -7.73 -0.93
N PHE A 429 -25.61 -7.20 -0.74
CA PHE A 429 -24.34 -7.92 -0.75
C PHE A 429 -23.91 -8.33 0.67
N SER A 430 -23.72 -7.35 1.57
CA SER A 430 -23.34 -7.57 2.98
C SER A 430 -24.52 -7.76 3.94
N GLY A 431 -25.73 -7.35 3.56
CA GLY A 431 -26.90 -7.39 4.42
C GLY A 431 -27.00 -6.15 5.32
N PRO A 432 -27.28 -6.30 6.63
CA PRO A 432 -27.32 -5.16 7.56
C PRO A 432 -25.96 -4.45 7.65
N SER A 433 -25.97 -3.12 7.58
CA SER A 433 -24.78 -2.26 7.55
C SER A 433 -24.83 -1.22 8.69
N LEU A 434 -23.66 -0.79 9.17
CA LEU A 434 -23.51 0.28 10.16
C LEU A 434 -22.48 1.32 9.71
N ILE A 435 -22.92 2.56 9.51
CA ILE A 435 -22.05 3.69 9.23
C ILE A 435 -21.56 4.26 10.56
N THR A 436 -20.34 3.91 10.94
CA THR A 436 -19.68 4.35 12.19
C THR A 436 -18.86 5.62 11.99
N TYR A 437 -18.52 6.31 13.08
CA TYR A 437 -17.64 7.48 13.03
C TYR A 437 -16.27 7.10 12.43
N SER A 438 -15.63 6.05 12.97
CA SER A 438 -14.31 5.60 12.47
C SER A 438 -14.34 5.18 11.00
N GLY A 439 -15.41 4.54 10.53
CA GLY A 439 -15.56 4.13 9.13
C GLY A 439 -15.69 5.34 8.18
N LEU A 440 -16.55 6.31 8.53
CA LEU A 440 -16.73 7.51 7.71
C LEU A 440 -15.48 8.40 7.69
N VAL A 441 -14.81 8.57 8.84
CA VAL A 441 -13.55 9.34 8.93
C VAL A 441 -12.42 8.65 8.15
N GLY A 442 -12.33 7.32 8.20
CA GLY A 442 -11.41 6.54 7.37
C GLY A 442 -11.63 6.77 5.87
N ALA A 443 -12.88 6.70 5.43
CA ALA A 443 -13.27 6.94 4.04
C ALA A 443 -13.00 8.39 3.56
N ILE A 444 -13.24 9.37 4.43
CA ILE A 444 -12.87 10.78 4.18
C ILE A 444 -11.36 10.89 4.00
N TYR A 445 -10.57 10.40 4.96
CA TYR A 445 -9.11 10.51 4.92
C TYR A 445 -8.49 9.75 3.74
N GLY A 446 -9.00 8.55 3.40
CA GLY A 446 -8.63 7.82 2.20
C GLY A 446 -8.92 8.60 0.91
N SER A 447 -10.10 9.23 0.83
CA SER A 447 -10.46 10.08 -0.32
C SER A 447 -9.54 11.28 -0.50
N LEU A 448 -8.98 11.84 0.58
CA LEU A 448 -8.01 12.94 0.49
C LEU A 448 -6.70 12.53 -0.21
N TYR A 449 -6.36 11.24 -0.28
CA TYR A 449 -5.17 10.78 -1.03
C TYR A 449 -5.34 10.90 -2.55
N ASN A 450 -6.57 10.92 -3.07
CA ASN A 450 -6.83 11.07 -4.51
C ASN A 450 -8.16 11.80 -4.77
N ALA A 451 -8.03 13.04 -5.22
CA ALA A 451 -9.15 13.95 -5.45
C ALA A 451 -10.17 13.48 -6.52
N PHE A 452 -9.82 12.47 -7.34
CA PHE A 452 -10.75 11.78 -8.24
C PHE A 452 -12.00 11.22 -7.54
N SER A 453 -11.88 10.82 -6.27
CA SER A 453 -12.97 10.23 -5.49
C SER A 453 -13.97 11.26 -4.92
N TRP A 454 -13.61 12.54 -4.90
CA TRP A 454 -14.34 13.58 -4.18
C TRP A 454 -15.79 13.79 -4.64
N PRO A 455 -16.14 13.73 -5.95
CA PRO A 455 -17.54 13.79 -6.38
C PRO A 455 -18.42 12.67 -5.79
N ALA A 456 -17.86 11.46 -5.65
CA ALA A 456 -18.56 10.33 -5.04
C ALA A 456 -18.71 10.49 -3.52
N LEU A 457 -17.65 10.92 -2.83
CA LEU A 457 -17.71 11.23 -1.40
C LEU A 457 -18.70 12.37 -1.09
N ALA A 458 -18.77 13.40 -1.93
CA ALA A 458 -19.75 14.47 -1.80
C ALA A 458 -21.19 13.96 -2.02
N SER A 459 -21.41 13.04 -2.96
CA SER A 459 -22.71 12.37 -3.16
C SER A 459 -23.11 11.56 -1.91
N LEU A 460 -22.17 10.78 -1.35
CA LEU A 460 -22.37 10.00 -0.12
C LEU A 460 -22.75 10.91 1.06
N LEU A 461 -21.97 11.95 1.32
CA LEU A 461 -22.20 12.86 2.45
C LEU A 461 -23.51 13.62 2.31
N TYR A 462 -23.87 14.05 1.09
CA TYR A 462 -25.15 14.70 0.79
C TYR A 462 -26.35 13.79 1.07
N GLU A 463 -26.30 12.52 0.64
CA GLU A 463 -27.37 11.55 0.94
C GLU A 463 -27.44 11.22 2.43
N LEU A 464 -26.29 10.99 3.06
CA LEU A 464 -26.21 10.62 4.47
C LEU A 464 -26.73 11.72 5.39
N GLU A 465 -26.44 13.00 5.07
CA GLU A 465 -26.99 14.16 5.77
C GLU A 465 -28.52 14.22 5.65
N ALA A 466 -29.08 13.87 4.48
CA ALA A 466 -30.52 13.77 4.27
C ALA A 466 -31.16 12.53 4.94
N GLY A 467 -30.38 11.73 5.69
CA GLY A 467 -30.83 10.51 6.35
C GLY A 467 -30.93 9.29 5.43
N ASN A 468 -30.40 9.37 4.21
CA ASN A 468 -30.34 8.26 3.27
C ASN A 468 -28.95 7.59 3.33
N ALA A 469 -28.88 6.42 3.94
CA ALA A 469 -27.63 5.66 4.07
C ALA A 469 -27.28 4.79 2.85
N THR A 470 -28.05 4.80 1.76
CA THR A 470 -27.85 3.84 0.64
C THR A 470 -26.46 3.93 0.00
N LEU A 471 -26.01 5.12 -0.42
CA LEU A 471 -24.64 5.27 -0.94
C LEU A 471 -23.58 4.95 0.12
N ALA A 472 -23.76 5.41 1.36
CA ALA A 472 -22.82 5.15 2.45
C ALA A 472 -22.64 3.64 2.73
N SER A 473 -23.73 2.87 2.80
CA SER A 473 -23.65 1.42 2.97
C SER A 473 -23.03 0.73 1.76
N ALA A 474 -23.38 1.12 0.52
CA ALA A 474 -22.77 0.53 -0.66
C ALA A 474 -21.26 0.80 -0.74
N MET A 475 -20.84 2.02 -0.43
CA MET A 475 -19.45 2.46 -0.56
C MET A 475 -18.55 1.95 0.59
N LEU A 476 -19.04 1.91 1.83
CA LEU A 476 -18.22 1.56 3.00
C LEU A 476 -18.20 0.05 3.31
N GLU A 477 -19.24 -0.70 2.96
CA GLU A 477 -19.28 -2.15 3.23
C GLU A 477 -18.45 -2.98 2.24
N HIS A 478 -18.21 -2.46 1.03
CA HIS A 478 -17.44 -3.18 0.01
C HIS A 478 -15.95 -3.34 0.36
N SER A 479 -15.43 -2.58 1.32
CA SER A 479 -14.06 -2.70 1.87
C SER A 479 -13.98 -3.49 3.18
N ALA A 480 -15.08 -4.09 3.66
CA ALA A 480 -15.12 -4.69 5.00
C ALA A 480 -14.49 -6.10 5.11
N TRP A 481 -14.05 -6.69 4.00
CA TRP A 481 -13.48 -8.04 3.92
C TRP A 481 -12.37 -8.11 2.86
N GLU A 482 -11.15 -8.48 3.24
CA GLU A 482 -10.09 -8.85 2.29
C GLU A 482 -10.27 -10.30 1.79
N TYR A 483 -10.80 -11.17 2.65
CA TYR A 483 -11.02 -12.59 2.39
C TYR A 483 -12.48 -12.86 2.04
N ASP A 484 -12.73 -13.60 0.94
CA ASP A 484 -14.08 -14.03 0.58
C ASP A 484 -14.60 -15.09 1.58
N PRO A 485 -15.60 -14.77 2.43
CA PRO A 485 -16.09 -15.67 3.46
C PRO A 485 -16.83 -16.90 2.90
N ALA A 486 -17.11 -16.96 1.59
CA ALA A 486 -17.66 -18.14 0.92
C ALA A 486 -16.60 -19.19 0.53
N LEU A 487 -15.31 -18.85 0.60
CA LEU A 487 -14.19 -19.76 0.28
C LEU A 487 -13.72 -20.55 1.51
N PRO A 488 -12.87 -21.58 1.34
CA PRO A 488 -12.17 -22.24 2.45
C PRO A 488 -10.87 -21.51 2.81
N ALA A 489 -10.66 -21.28 4.11
CA ALA A 489 -9.45 -20.62 4.61
C ALA A 489 -8.23 -21.55 4.45
N ILE A 490 -7.42 -21.27 3.43
CA ILE A 490 -6.18 -21.99 3.11
C ILE A 490 -4.98 -21.03 3.25
N PRO A 491 -3.76 -21.52 3.56
CA PRO A 491 -2.61 -20.64 3.70
C PRO A 491 -2.33 -19.94 2.36
N ASN A 492 -2.31 -18.61 2.38
CA ASN A 492 -2.11 -17.82 1.19
C ASN A 492 -0.65 -17.93 0.70
N LYS A 493 -0.46 -18.09 -0.62
CA LYS A 493 0.86 -18.15 -1.26
C LYS A 493 1.48 -16.77 -1.51
N ARG A 494 0.68 -15.71 -1.35
CA ARG A 494 1.01 -14.29 -1.39
C ARG A 494 0.32 -13.64 -0.18
N PRO A 495 0.72 -14.01 1.04
CA PRO A 495 0.04 -13.49 2.23
C PRO A 495 0.21 -11.97 2.29
N SER A 496 -0.82 -11.26 2.76
CA SER A 496 -0.63 -9.85 3.07
C SER A 496 0.39 -9.67 4.20
N THR A 497 1.06 -8.53 4.22
CA THR A 497 2.14 -8.21 5.18
C THR A 497 1.95 -6.84 5.82
N ASP A 498 0.71 -6.40 6.04
CA ASP A 498 0.39 -5.04 6.54
C ASP A 498 1.06 -4.72 7.88
N GLU A 499 1.27 -5.74 8.71
CA GLU A 499 1.96 -5.64 10.01
C GLU A 499 3.41 -5.16 9.86
N LEU A 500 4.04 -5.41 8.70
CA LEU A 500 5.37 -4.91 8.36
C LEU A 500 5.43 -3.39 8.39
N THR A 501 4.34 -2.69 8.05
CA THR A 501 4.27 -1.22 8.06
C THR A 501 4.72 -0.68 9.42
N PHE A 502 4.17 -1.24 10.50
CA PHE A 502 4.53 -0.87 11.87
C PHE A 502 5.96 -1.30 12.21
N LEU A 503 6.36 -2.52 11.84
CA LEU A 503 7.71 -3.03 12.13
C LEU A 503 8.81 -2.18 11.48
N VAL A 504 8.58 -1.69 10.26
CA VAL A 504 9.50 -0.78 9.54
C VAL A 504 9.57 0.57 10.26
N ILE A 505 8.43 1.26 10.45
CA ILE A 505 8.35 2.55 11.16
C ILE A 505 9.06 2.49 12.51
N CYS A 506 8.81 1.43 13.28
CA CYS A 506 9.38 1.25 14.61
C CYS A 506 10.86 0.83 14.59
N SER A 507 11.31 0.11 13.55
CA SER A 507 12.73 -0.20 13.37
C SER A 507 13.55 1.05 12.98
N ASP A 508 13.00 1.93 12.15
CA ASP A 508 13.71 3.14 11.72
C ASP A 508 13.75 4.23 12.81
N GLY A 509 12.80 4.22 13.75
CA GLY A 509 12.75 5.07 14.95
C GLY A 509 13.20 4.40 16.26
N TYR A 510 13.81 3.21 16.23
CA TYR A 510 13.99 2.36 17.44
C TYR A 510 14.78 2.99 18.60
N ASP A 511 15.67 3.94 18.31
CA ASP A 511 16.55 4.62 19.27
C ASP A 511 15.94 5.91 19.85
N ALA A 512 14.72 6.26 19.44
CA ALA A 512 13.94 7.30 20.09
C ALA A 512 13.58 6.86 21.52
N ALA A 513 13.96 7.66 22.51
CA ALA A 513 13.71 7.35 23.91
C ALA A 513 12.20 7.23 24.21
N LEU A 514 11.80 6.11 24.82
CA LEU A 514 10.43 5.94 25.32
C LEU A 514 10.17 6.88 26.52
N PRO A 515 8.94 7.38 26.68
CA PRO A 515 8.59 8.29 27.76
C PRO A 515 8.60 7.60 29.13
N GLU A 516 9.09 8.28 30.17
CA GLU A 516 9.06 7.77 31.54
C GLU A 516 7.62 7.59 32.06
N ASP A 517 6.70 8.47 31.65
CA ASP A 517 5.28 8.44 32.02
C ASP A 517 4.45 7.39 31.25
N GLY A 518 5.08 6.61 30.37
CA GLY A 518 4.46 5.49 29.66
C GLY A 518 3.19 5.88 28.87
N LEU A 519 2.07 5.20 29.16
CA LEU A 519 0.79 5.43 28.47
C LEU A 519 0.22 6.84 28.66
N ASP A 520 0.56 7.55 29.74
CA ASP A 520 0.03 8.89 30.01
C ASP A 520 0.61 9.93 29.02
N TRP A 521 1.87 9.71 28.58
CA TRP A 521 2.47 10.46 27.47
C TRP A 521 1.83 10.12 26.14
N TRP A 522 1.55 8.83 25.87
CA TRP A 522 0.88 8.41 24.63
C TRP A 522 -0.56 8.92 24.54
N GLU A 523 -1.30 8.96 25.64
CA GLU A 523 -2.64 9.56 25.74
C GLU A 523 -2.58 11.07 25.46
N SER A 524 -1.55 11.75 25.97
CA SER A 524 -1.28 13.17 25.69
C SER A 524 -0.93 13.42 24.22
N LEU A 525 -0.10 12.57 23.61
CA LEU A 525 0.23 12.63 22.18
C LEU A 525 -1.02 12.41 21.32
N TRP A 526 -1.81 11.38 21.62
CA TRP A 526 -3.04 11.06 20.88
C TRP A 526 -4.05 12.20 20.93
N THR A 527 -4.25 12.77 22.13
CA THR A 527 -5.12 13.94 22.36
C THR A 527 -4.66 15.14 21.53
N ASN A 528 -3.35 15.42 21.50
CA ASN A 528 -2.80 16.50 20.69
C ASN A 528 -2.97 16.24 19.18
N MET A 529 -2.66 15.03 18.71
CA MET A 529 -2.78 14.67 17.29
C MET A 529 -4.22 14.74 16.78
N THR A 530 -5.19 14.27 17.57
CA THR A 530 -6.62 14.32 17.23
C THR A 530 -7.22 15.72 17.36
N ALA A 531 -6.75 16.54 18.31
CA ALA A 531 -7.12 17.96 18.38
C ALA A 531 -6.55 18.78 17.22
N LYS A 532 -5.36 18.42 16.70
CA LYS A 532 -4.76 19.06 15.52
C LYS A 532 -5.44 18.65 14.20
N SER A 533 -5.92 17.41 14.11
CA SER A 533 -6.67 16.93 12.95
C SER A 533 -7.62 15.80 13.34
N TRP A 534 -8.93 16.08 13.30
CA TRP A 534 -9.95 15.06 13.52
C TRP A 534 -9.98 14.02 12.39
N VAL A 535 -9.60 14.43 11.17
CA VAL A 535 -9.53 13.58 9.96
C VAL A 535 -8.42 12.55 10.07
N SER A 536 -7.18 12.99 10.32
CA SER A 536 -5.99 12.14 10.20
C SER A 536 -5.39 11.70 11.54
N GLY A 537 -5.65 12.44 12.62
CA GLY A 537 -4.98 12.27 13.92
C GLY A 537 -5.12 10.88 14.52
N ASN A 538 -6.29 10.25 14.35
CA ASN A 538 -6.51 8.86 14.76
C ASN A 538 -5.64 7.88 13.95
N SER A 539 -5.78 7.85 12.63
CA SER A 539 -5.02 6.94 11.74
C SER A 539 -3.50 7.08 11.96
N ARG A 540 -3.03 8.33 11.96
CA ARG A 540 -1.62 8.68 12.14
C ARG A 540 -1.07 8.31 13.52
N PHE A 541 -1.85 8.46 14.60
CA PHE A 541 -1.42 8.06 15.93
C PHE A 541 -1.22 6.54 16.04
N PHE A 542 -2.20 5.76 15.57
CA PHE A 542 -2.11 4.29 15.62
C PHE A 542 -1.06 3.70 14.66
N SER A 543 -0.52 4.50 13.72
CA SER A 543 0.67 4.12 12.93
C SER A 543 1.97 4.11 13.73
N VAL A 544 2.07 4.90 14.81
CA VAL A 544 3.30 5.07 15.62
C VAL A 544 3.20 4.52 17.04
N PHE A 545 1.98 4.39 17.57
CA PHE A 545 1.73 3.80 18.89
C PHE A 545 2.30 2.38 19.11
N PRO A 546 2.34 1.47 18.10
CA PRO A 546 2.96 0.15 18.25
C PRO A 546 4.44 0.20 18.67
N CYS A 547 5.15 1.29 18.38
CA CYS A 547 6.60 1.35 18.55
C CYS A 547 7.07 1.26 20.01
N GLN A 548 6.21 1.57 20.99
CA GLN A 548 6.53 1.33 22.40
C GLN A 548 6.78 -0.15 22.74
N ARG A 549 6.29 -1.08 21.91
CA ARG A 549 6.45 -2.53 22.07
C ARG A 549 7.60 -3.12 21.28
N PHE A 550 8.22 -2.38 20.35
CA PHE A 550 9.22 -2.96 19.44
C PHE A 550 10.43 -3.55 20.19
N THR A 551 11.00 -2.79 21.13
CA THR A 551 12.17 -3.20 21.92
C THR A 551 11.86 -4.22 23.02
N GLU A 552 10.59 -4.58 23.25
CA GLU A 552 10.20 -5.69 24.13
C GLU A 552 10.48 -7.05 23.47
N TYR A 553 10.33 -7.12 22.13
CA TYR A 553 10.47 -8.34 21.35
C TYR A 553 11.80 -8.45 20.63
N TRP A 554 12.30 -7.35 20.07
CA TRP A 554 13.52 -7.35 19.27
C TRP A 554 14.62 -6.50 19.90
N PRO A 555 15.87 -7.00 19.99
CA PRO A 555 17.01 -6.14 20.25
C PRO A 555 17.23 -5.20 19.04
N THR A 556 18.15 -4.26 19.20
CA THR A 556 18.56 -3.27 18.19
C THR A 556 18.53 -3.83 16.74
N PRO A 557 17.86 -3.13 15.80
CA PRO A 557 17.98 -3.39 14.37
C PRO A 557 19.44 -3.47 13.94
N ALA A 558 19.75 -4.32 12.96
CA ALA A 558 21.14 -4.59 12.59
C ALA A 558 21.85 -3.35 12.03
N GLU A 559 21.10 -2.45 11.37
CA GLU A 559 21.59 -1.15 10.91
C GLU A 559 20.41 -0.17 10.76
N VAL A 560 20.67 1.10 10.98
CA VAL A 560 19.79 2.22 10.64
C VAL A 560 20.63 3.38 10.10
N TYR A 561 20.03 4.25 9.28
CA TYR A 561 20.73 5.44 8.81
C TYR A 561 20.53 6.60 9.80
N ARG A 562 21.65 7.15 10.29
CA ARG A 562 21.67 8.30 11.22
C ARG A 562 22.48 9.50 10.74
N GLY A 563 23.14 9.38 9.59
CA GLY A 563 23.86 10.51 8.98
C GLY A 563 22.95 11.64 8.53
N ASP A 564 23.60 12.69 8.01
CA ASP A 564 22.97 13.87 7.45
C ASP A 564 22.50 13.61 6.01
N LEU A 565 21.57 14.41 5.51
CA LEU A 565 21.01 14.26 4.16
C LEU A 565 21.75 15.11 3.10
N ASN A 566 22.93 15.63 3.45
CA ASN A 566 23.65 16.66 2.69
C ASN A 566 24.95 16.18 2.03
N VAL A 567 25.20 14.87 1.95
CA VAL A 567 26.43 14.36 1.31
C VAL A 567 26.46 14.78 -0.16
N THR A 568 27.64 15.10 -0.70
CA THR A 568 27.77 15.47 -2.12
C THR A 568 27.43 14.29 -3.01
N LEU A 569 26.33 14.39 -3.74
CA LEU A 569 25.88 13.37 -4.70
C LEU A 569 26.63 13.49 -6.02
N LYS A 570 26.76 12.39 -6.76
CA LYS A 570 27.30 12.40 -8.13
C LYS A 570 26.40 13.20 -9.08
N ASN A 571 25.09 13.05 -8.93
CA ASN A 571 24.05 13.77 -9.67
C ASN A 571 22.99 14.26 -8.66
N PRO A 572 22.46 15.49 -8.78
CA PRO A 572 21.38 15.95 -7.91
C PRO A 572 20.07 15.18 -8.16
N VAL A 573 19.20 15.16 -7.15
CA VAL A 573 17.86 14.54 -7.22
C VAL A 573 16.77 15.58 -7.56
N LEU A 574 15.65 15.10 -8.12
CA LEU A 574 14.43 15.90 -8.29
C LEU A 574 13.44 15.55 -7.18
N LEU A 575 13.02 16.55 -6.41
CA LEU A 575 11.96 16.46 -5.41
C LEU A 575 10.66 16.94 -6.05
N ILE A 576 9.55 16.30 -5.71
CA ILE A 576 8.19 16.77 -5.99
C ILE A 576 7.42 16.70 -4.67
N ALA A 577 6.72 17.77 -4.33
CA ALA A 577 5.91 17.83 -3.12
C ALA A 577 4.70 18.76 -3.30
N GLU A 578 3.56 18.31 -2.79
CA GLU A 578 2.26 18.85 -3.12
C GLU A 578 1.71 19.76 -2.02
N THR A 579 0.94 20.77 -2.43
CA THR A 579 0.40 21.77 -1.50
C THR A 579 -0.66 21.20 -0.58
N TYR A 580 -1.60 20.42 -1.12
CA TYR A 580 -2.67 19.76 -0.36
C TYR A 580 -2.46 18.24 -0.28
N ASP A 581 -1.20 17.81 -0.04
CA ASP A 581 -0.89 16.43 0.30
C ASP A 581 -1.33 16.13 1.76
N PRO A 582 -2.27 15.20 2.02
CA PRO A 582 -2.66 14.85 3.38
C PRO A 582 -1.62 13.99 4.12
N ALA A 583 -0.50 13.64 3.47
CA ALA A 583 0.48 12.67 3.95
C ALA A 583 1.94 13.15 3.90
N THR A 584 2.36 13.85 2.85
CA THR A 584 3.73 14.36 2.66
C THR A 584 3.75 15.80 2.14
N PRO A 585 3.29 16.76 2.96
CA PRO A 585 3.05 18.14 2.54
C PRO A 585 4.30 18.87 2.04
N LEU A 586 4.13 19.83 1.11
CA LEU A 586 5.18 20.66 0.50
C LEU A 586 6.26 21.19 1.46
N ARG A 587 5.92 21.49 2.71
CA ARG A 587 6.91 21.88 3.73
C ARG A 587 8.01 20.83 3.98
N ASN A 588 7.73 19.54 3.79
CA ASN A 588 8.68 18.45 3.95
C ASN A 588 9.66 18.47 2.76
N GLY A 589 9.15 18.64 1.54
CA GLY A 589 9.97 18.87 0.35
C GLY A 589 10.88 20.10 0.48
N ARG A 590 10.36 21.21 1.01
CA ARG A 590 11.17 22.42 1.29
C ARG A 590 12.23 22.20 2.36
N ARG A 591 11.92 21.50 3.46
CA ARG A 591 12.90 21.16 4.52
C ARG A 591 13.99 20.22 4.01
N LEU A 592 13.62 19.26 3.17
CA LEU A 592 14.60 18.38 2.52
C LEU A 592 15.48 19.14 1.52
N LEU A 593 14.91 20.04 0.72
CA LEU A 593 15.66 20.93 -0.18
C LEU A 593 16.68 21.77 0.59
N ASP A 594 16.29 22.34 1.74
CA ASP A 594 17.18 23.13 2.60
C ASP A 594 18.35 22.30 3.17
N GLU A 595 18.10 21.05 3.59
CA GLU A 595 19.16 20.15 4.07
C GLU A 595 20.06 19.65 2.92
N MET A 596 19.48 19.26 1.78
CA MET A 596 20.21 18.74 0.61
C MET A 596 21.00 19.83 -0.14
N GLY A 597 20.56 21.08 -0.09
CA GLY A 597 21.18 22.22 -0.75
C GLY A 597 21.29 22.03 -2.27
N SER A 598 22.51 22.11 -2.80
CA SER A 598 22.77 21.93 -4.25
C SER A 598 22.52 20.51 -4.76
N ASN A 599 22.38 19.52 -3.87
CA ASN A 599 22.10 18.13 -4.24
C ASN A 599 20.64 17.87 -4.65
N ALA A 600 19.76 18.88 -4.62
CA ALA A 600 18.36 18.75 -4.98
C ALA A 600 17.83 19.92 -5.83
N ARG A 601 16.68 19.69 -6.46
CA ARG A 601 15.74 20.69 -6.99
C ARG A 601 14.32 20.28 -6.63
N LEU A 602 13.45 21.22 -6.34
CA LEU A 602 12.06 20.97 -5.95
C LEU A 602 11.09 21.46 -7.02
N ILE A 603 10.11 20.63 -7.36
CA ILE A 603 8.86 21.07 -7.98
C ILE A 603 7.85 21.26 -6.84
N ALA A 604 7.45 22.51 -6.61
CA ALA A 604 6.31 22.82 -5.76
C ALA A 604 5.03 22.60 -6.57
N HIS A 605 4.36 21.48 -6.33
CA HIS A 605 3.17 21.08 -7.07
C HIS A 605 1.91 21.61 -6.38
N HIS A 606 1.21 22.54 -7.03
CA HIS A 606 -0.07 23.06 -6.57
C HIS A 606 -1.23 22.23 -7.15
N GLY A 607 -1.55 21.15 -6.45
CA GLY A 607 -2.63 20.20 -6.72
C GLY A 607 -3.14 19.55 -5.44
N TYR A 608 -4.07 18.61 -5.58
CA TYR A 608 -4.76 17.92 -4.47
C TYR A 608 -4.56 16.40 -4.51
N GLY A 609 -4.28 15.82 -3.36
CA GLY A 609 -3.98 14.39 -3.25
C GLY A 609 -2.54 14.15 -2.82
N HIS A 610 -2.23 12.89 -2.61
CA HIS A 610 -0.90 12.47 -2.19
C HIS A 610 0.02 12.27 -3.40
N SER A 611 1.24 12.82 -3.36
CA SER A 611 2.22 12.85 -4.45
C SER A 611 1.67 13.47 -5.75
N SER A 612 2.47 13.52 -6.82
CA SER A 612 2.13 14.16 -8.11
C SER A 612 1.06 13.41 -8.95
N ARG A 613 0.04 12.87 -8.30
CA ARG A 613 -1.10 12.15 -8.90
C ARG A 613 -2.13 13.09 -9.51
N ASP A 614 -2.27 14.29 -8.96
CA ASP A 614 -3.00 15.36 -9.63
C ASP A 614 -2.23 15.78 -10.89
N LYS A 615 -2.89 15.78 -12.05
CA LYS A 615 -2.16 15.82 -13.32
C LYS A 615 -1.67 17.23 -13.59
N SER A 616 -0.36 17.39 -13.81
CA SER A 616 0.26 18.67 -14.17
C SER A 616 1.20 18.49 -15.35
N ASP A 617 0.85 19.06 -16.51
CA ASP A 617 1.69 18.99 -17.71
C ASP A 617 3.06 19.69 -17.48
N CYS A 618 3.12 20.66 -16.57
CA CYS A 618 4.36 21.30 -16.10
C CYS A 618 5.25 20.34 -15.32
N THR A 619 4.67 19.63 -14.35
CA THR A 619 5.40 18.65 -13.51
C THR A 619 5.91 17.49 -14.37
N ASP A 620 5.04 16.97 -15.23
CA ASP A 620 5.33 15.84 -16.11
C ASP A 620 6.42 16.19 -17.13
N ALA A 621 6.41 17.41 -17.70
CA ALA A 621 7.44 17.86 -18.63
C ALA A 621 8.84 17.92 -17.97
N ILE A 622 8.94 18.48 -16.75
CA ILE A 622 10.22 18.56 -16.01
C ILE A 622 10.69 17.15 -15.61
N ALA A 623 9.80 16.33 -15.05
CA ALA A 623 10.11 14.95 -14.67
C ALA A 623 10.59 14.09 -15.86
N LYS A 624 9.93 14.23 -17.02
CA LYS A 624 10.31 13.55 -18.26
C LYS A 624 11.66 14.03 -18.81
N ASN A 625 11.92 15.34 -18.78
CA ASN A 625 13.20 15.90 -19.21
C ASN A 625 14.35 15.43 -18.31
N PHE A 626 14.13 15.41 -16.99
CA PHE A 626 15.09 14.90 -16.02
C PHE A 626 15.38 13.41 -16.21
N ILE A 627 14.35 12.56 -16.36
CA ILE A 627 14.53 11.12 -16.55
C ILE A 627 15.20 10.80 -17.89
N LEU A 628 14.84 11.47 -18.99
CA LEU A 628 15.42 11.24 -20.32
C LEU A 628 16.84 11.80 -20.49
N HIS A 629 17.08 13.01 -19.99
CA HIS A 629 18.29 13.78 -20.33
C HIS A 629 19.18 14.09 -19.12
N GLY A 630 18.66 14.00 -17.90
CA GLY A 630 19.37 14.42 -16.67
C GLY A 630 19.30 15.93 -16.43
N GLU A 631 18.45 16.63 -17.17
CA GLU A 631 18.27 18.07 -17.07
C GLU A 631 17.35 18.42 -15.91
N LEU A 632 17.78 19.37 -15.08
CA LEU A 632 17.05 19.87 -13.91
C LEU A 632 16.76 21.37 -14.08
N PRO A 633 15.74 21.93 -13.40
CA PRO A 633 15.53 23.37 -13.35
C PRO A 633 16.74 24.12 -12.76
N ASP A 634 17.04 25.30 -13.31
CA ASP A 634 18.09 26.18 -12.78
C ASP A 634 17.74 26.66 -11.35
N GLU A 635 16.48 27.07 -11.16
CA GLU A 635 15.92 27.54 -9.88
C GLU A 635 15.79 26.41 -8.87
N GLN A 636 16.06 26.66 -7.58
CA GLN A 636 16.00 25.64 -6.53
C GLN A 636 14.60 25.08 -6.30
N GLU A 637 13.56 25.92 -6.42
CA GLU A 637 12.15 25.54 -6.36
C GLU A 637 11.44 26.10 -7.60
N THR A 638 10.78 25.23 -8.37
CA THR A 638 9.97 25.58 -9.54
C THR A 638 8.50 25.33 -9.25
N THR A 639 7.65 26.31 -9.55
CA THR A 639 6.21 26.20 -9.32
C THR A 639 5.49 25.54 -10.50
N CYS A 640 4.74 24.47 -10.24
CA CYS A 640 3.81 23.85 -11.20
C CYS A 640 2.40 23.77 -10.62
N TYR A 641 1.38 23.81 -11.48
CA TYR A 641 -0.03 23.70 -11.09
C TYR A 641 -0.67 22.47 -11.74
N ALA A 642 -1.65 21.88 -11.05
CA ALA A 642 -2.57 20.91 -11.63
C ALA A 642 -3.34 21.51 -12.81
N ASN A 643 -3.67 20.67 -13.78
CA ASN A 643 -4.32 21.06 -15.04
C ASN A 643 -5.81 21.41 -14.85
N GLU A 644 -6.47 20.78 -13.88
CA GLU A 644 -7.92 20.84 -13.66
C GLU A 644 -8.23 20.99 -12.15
N LYS A 645 -9.51 21.01 -11.78
CA LYS A 645 -9.97 21.05 -10.38
C LYS A 645 -10.80 19.82 -10.03
N PRO A 646 -10.74 19.29 -8.80
CA PRO A 646 -11.30 17.98 -8.41
C PRO A 646 -12.73 17.64 -8.88
N TYR A 647 -13.66 18.58 -8.75
CA TYR A 647 -15.07 18.39 -9.15
C TYR A 647 -15.34 18.64 -10.64
N LEU A 648 -14.32 19.07 -11.38
CA LEU A 648 -14.40 19.43 -12.80
C LEU A 648 -13.58 18.49 -13.70
N TYR A 649 -12.97 17.43 -13.14
CA TYR A 649 -12.14 16.48 -13.86
C TYR A 649 -12.88 15.82 -15.03
N GLY A 650 -12.42 16.10 -16.26
CA GLY A 650 -13.02 15.61 -17.49
C GLY A 650 -14.36 16.27 -17.87
N VAL A 651 -14.72 17.40 -17.23
CA VAL A 651 -15.89 18.20 -17.60
C VAL A 651 -15.52 19.10 -18.80
N ASP A 652 -15.73 18.57 -20.01
CA ASP A 652 -15.55 19.27 -21.29
C ASP A 652 -16.27 20.64 -21.27
N LYS A 653 -15.52 21.75 -21.43
CA LYS A 653 -16.08 23.12 -21.51
C LYS A 653 -16.94 23.29 -22.77
N GLY A 654 -18.20 22.89 -22.71
CA GLY A 654 -19.18 23.02 -23.79
C GLY A 654 -20.09 21.81 -24.02
N LYS A 655 -19.95 20.73 -23.26
CA LYS A 655 -20.93 19.62 -23.23
C LYS A 655 -21.38 19.39 -21.79
N ALA A 656 -22.68 19.12 -21.60
CA ALA A 656 -23.13 18.53 -20.36
C ALA A 656 -22.53 17.12 -20.28
N GLY A 657 -21.55 16.92 -19.40
CA GLY A 657 -20.95 15.60 -19.18
C GLY A 657 -21.98 14.64 -18.61
N GLU A 658 -21.89 13.36 -18.98
CA GLU A 658 -22.62 12.32 -18.27
C GLU A 658 -22.08 12.26 -16.84
N LYS A 659 -22.94 12.51 -15.84
CA LYS A 659 -22.56 12.40 -14.43
C LYS A 659 -22.24 10.93 -14.15
N LYS A 660 -20.94 10.63 -13.98
CA LYS A 660 -20.44 9.30 -13.65
C LYS A 660 -21.10 8.76 -12.38
N ASP A 661 -21.28 7.44 -12.31
CA ASP A 661 -21.84 6.77 -11.15
C ASP A 661 -20.90 6.92 -9.94
N PRO A 662 -21.35 7.47 -8.79
CA PRO A 662 -20.58 7.50 -7.56
C PRO A 662 -20.01 6.13 -7.15
N LEU A 663 -20.73 5.04 -7.42
CA LEU A 663 -20.27 3.67 -7.09
C LEU A 663 -19.14 3.19 -8.00
N GLU A 664 -19.11 3.62 -9.26
CA GLU A 664 -18.01 3.31 -10.19
C GLU A 664 -16.74 4.06 -9.78
N ILE A 665 -16.86 5.38 -9.52
CA ILE A 665 -15.78 6.22 -9.00
C ILE A 665 -15.23 5.63 -7.70
N TRP A 666 -16.11 5.23 -6.77
CA TRP A 666 -15.70 4.66 -5.49
C TRP A 666 -15.06 3.27 -5.63
N SER A 667 -15.61 2.40 -6.49
CA SER A 667 -15.00 1.09 -6.75
C SER A 667 -13.60 1.22 -7.34
N GLN A 668 -13.36 2.23 -8.18
CA GLN A 668 -12.01 2.56 -8.64
C GLN A 668 -11.15 3.11 -7.50
N HIS A 669 -11.67 4.00 -6.66
CA HIS A 669 -10.93 4.55 -5.51
C HIS A 669 -10.45 3.45 -4.54
N ILE A 670 -11.34 2.55 -4.11
CA ILE A 670 -10.99 1.46 -3.20
C ILE A 670 -9.99 0.48 -3.82
N LYS A 671 -10.09 0.19 -5.13
CA LYS A 671 -9.06 -0.61 -5.82
C LYS A 671 -7.68 0.05 -5.83
N GLU A 672 -7.62 1.37 -5.83
CA GLU A 672 -6.36 2.12 -5.82
C GLU A 672 -5.78 2.29 -4.41
N LEU A 673 -6.63 2.41 -3.39
CA LEU A 673 -6.29 2.84 -2.03
C LEU A 673 -5.23 1.99 -1.30
N PRO A 674 -5.22 0.64 -1.34
CA PRO A 674 -4.17 -0.18 -0.75
C PRO A 674 -2.75 0.15 -1.25
N TYR A 675 -2.65 0.67 -2.47
CA TYR A 675 -1.38 1.09 -3.10
C TYR A 675 -1.04 2.57 -2.87
N LEU A 676 -1.97 3.35 -2.29
CA LEU A 676 -1.75 4.73 -1.86
C LEU A 676 -1.37 4.77 -0.38
N ASN A 677 -2.03 3.94 0.43
CA ASN A 677 -1.75 3.72 1.84
C ASN A 677 -2.34 2.35 2.26
N PRO A 678 -1.52 1.31 2.51
CA PRO A 678 -1.99 0.00 2.97
C PRO A 678 -2.82 0.05 4.26
N LEU A 679 -2.61 1.06 5.12
CA LEU A 679 -3.34 1.21 6.39
C LEU A 679 -4.75 1.83 6.23
N LEU A 680 -5.16 2.17 5.01
CA LEU A 680 -6.49 2.72 4.68
C LEU A 680 -7.26 1.85 3.67
N ALA A 681 -6.69 0.70 3.29
CA ALA A 681 -7.27 -0.28 2.38
C ALA A 681 -8.69 -0.73 2.79
#